data_AF-A0A973AYZ7-F1
#
_entry.id   AF-A0A973AYZ7-F1
#
_cell.length_a   1.000
_cell.length_b   1.000
_cell.length_c   1.000
_cell.angle_alpha   90.00
_cell.angle_beta   90.00
_cell.angle_gamma   90.00
#
_symmetry.space_group_name_H-M   'P 1'
#
loop_
_entity.id
_entity.type
_entity.pdbx_description
1 polymer ?
#
loop_
_entity_poly.entity_id
_entity_poly.type
_entity_poly.pdbx_seq_one_letter_code
_entity_poly.pdbx_strand_id
1 'polypeptide(L)'
;MTSSSTLPAATIPQRLFAPCVAALRSALWAAAWLTTVATPAAPLAAAELGLTLPLQRTVYQTNERIDFTVRRQAEPGTLDVALESADGGRMAFALPATRGTEHFHVNAALLRPGTYTVVVTDGAATARTEIQVFSHLRRSNYRLINWGSAQKPEELLEQGEDGFGYNLYYGQLFRGKAGGPAHAALMRAGVDAVSVCTMSGAHQMDIRGECDWSDPYVTRGGTQRVAQQALIDRSFGNVPGVHFYDEPGLTWWKNPETGVMGPHDVPQQVRAFEATFDRKPPQSWKLDPSKPADVVAWREWAVWKLGFMDAAWKEAQFGVSSVRPDFLSLNQSQYGWTAFTDGYYFNVVRSLPIISGHGGYDDYGLGYFNPSYFLEMARGRDLARDCWYLPTWYGNTTDDDYRLEQNLSFQTGIEGMMSPPPLDPARNPSARKAIVECNRLMGRLGTIFTTMPATRPPVAMLYSLSDVIAAQTTDRSVNYAHAMPQGERLPFTYLAGKLIQRQFLPIVDEDVVDGTLAAHHKAVILTAIRYLDPTVTAALEDFAAHGGLVLLTGDCTVTIKGSVNLGVKPRLPDEESAAYKAIVAAKKWPDLTPFQTVAKHVQAAEPLAKAIAAQLDKAGIPPLFECDAAGISATRQAEGDIEYLFAVNATADPAATNRNASKPTAATIALPSRGKAIYDALKSGPAKAKDRYEFAKGEMRVFALTARPIGAVRVATPVVTRDLTQSTPIGLRFAATVLDDKGGLLCGSVPLRIRVLDPKGTVRYDLHRATKLGVLSLELPLAANDPAGDWSVVVTELLDNKEGTASFAYRPASTCGATVGLTRRGIMLGGEQANLFRFARAHHAATIVKGTADFHGPAADRLKKILEPWGVACTIVAAADVSKPRTLTEEEAKTWVGLTYTGSGVTKPGDGNPLTVVGLAVAGPVILLGAPEDNPLIKFLAEQSVLPYQPKAGEFPGAGRGSVAWQRDILGKGQESVTVIAHDAEGLSEAVGSFYEAVAGMDPLTPWILPTASSVSVP
;
A
#
# COMPACT_ATOMS: atom_id res chain seq x y z
N MET A 1 15.47 27.64 7.99
CA MET A 1 16.68 28.43 8.31
C MET A 1 17.86 27.48 8.38
N THR A 2 18.96 27.86 7.75
CA THR A 2 20.19 27.09 7.53
C THR A 2 20.99 26.88 8.81
N SER A 3 21.37 25.64 9.13
CA SER A 3 22.42 25.34 10.11
C SER A 3 23.46 24.40 9.51
N SER A 4 24.63 24.98 9.22
CA SER A 4 25.87 24.33 8.85
C SER A 4 26.52 23.67 10.07
N SER A 5 26.98 22.42 9.95
CA SER A 5 28.01 21.86 10.83
C SER A 5 29.07 21.13 10.01
N THR A 6 30.22 21.78 9.85
CA THR A 6 31.48 21.23 9.34
C THR A 6 32.23 20.49 10.45
N LEU A 7 32.73 19.28 10.18
CA LEU A 7 33.89 18.69 10.86
C LEU A 7 34.71 17.83 9.87
N PRO A 8 36.02 17.62 10.12
CA PRO A 8 37.05 17.59 9.07
C PRO A 8 37.60 16.19 8.75
N ALA A 9 38.34 16.16 7.64
CA ALA A 9 39.12 15.04 7.12
C ALA A 9 40.29 14.63 8.04
N ALA A 10 40.57 13.32 8.07
CA ALA A 10 41.82 12.75 8.53
C ALA A 10 42.32 11.67 7.57
N THR A 11 43.48 11.94 7.00
CA THR A 11 44.42 11.11 6.22
C THR A 11 45.08 10.03 7.10
N ILE A 12 45.58 8.92 6.52
CA ILE A 12 46.72 8.02 6.93
C ILE A 12 46.69 6.72 6.05
N PRO A 13 47.81 6.00 5.74
CA PRO A 13 48.53 6.17 4.49
C PRO A 13 48.77 4.84 3.71
N GLN A 14 49.50 4.97 2.61
CA GLN A 14 49.94 3.93 1.67
C GLN A 14 51.09 3.03 2.18
N ARG A 15 51.13 1.82 1.57
CA ARG A 15 52.25 0.91 1.23
C ARG A 15 52.81 -0.01 2.33
N LEU A 16 52.83 -1.32 2.02
CA LEU A 16 54.01 -2.10 1.62
C LEU A 16 53.63 -3.58 1.38
N PHE A 17 54.05 -4.17 0.26
CA PHE A 17 54.74 -5.47 0.14
C PHE A 17 54.61 -6.10 -1.27
N ALA A 18 55.73 -6.06 -1.99
CA ALA A 18 56.27 -7.01 -2.97
C ALA A 18 57.78 -6.62 -3.10
N PRO A 19 58.77 -7.50 -3.40
CA PRO A 19 58.80 -8.49 -4.50
C PRO A 19 59.41 -9.89 -4.12
N CYS A 20 59.14 -11.01 -4.82
CA CYS A 20 59.81 -11.57 -6.02
C CYS A 20 61.25 -12.11 -5.71
N VAL A 21 61.75 -13.31 -6.06
CA VAL A 21 62.01 -13.93 -7.39
C VAL A 21 62.66 -15.35 -7.22
N ALA A 22 62.51 -16.21 -8.25
CA ALA A 22 63.39 -17.32 -8.75
C ALA A 22 63.31 -18.75 -8.17
N ALA A 23 63.58 -19.84 -8.92
CA ALA A 23 63.64 -20.14 -10.36
C ALA A 23 64.03 -21.63 -10.56
N LEU A 24 63.43 -22.27 -11.58
CA LEU A 24 63.99 -23.27 -12.53
C LEU A 24 64.68 -24.61 -12.07
N ARG A 25 64.08 -25.71 -12.59
CA ARG A 25 64.62 -26.74 -13.51
C ARG A 25 65.22 -28.09 -13.04
N SER A 26 64.54 -29.15 -13.55
CA SER A 26 65.00 -30.39 -14.23
C SER A 26 65.45 -31.68 -13.51
N ALA A 27 64.73 -32.75 -13.90
CA ALA A 27 65.18 -34.02 -14.49
C ALA A 27 65.39 -35.29 -13.60
N LEU A 28 64.50 -36.27 -13.88
CA LEU A 28 64.69 -37.71 -14.13
C LEU A 28 65.47 -38.57 -13.12
N TRP A 29 64.88 -39.71 -12.70
CA TRP A 29 65.31 -41.07 -13.08
C TRP A 29 64.26 -42.12 -12.61
N ALA A 30 64.19 -43.22 -13.34
CA ALA A 30 63.14 -44.24 -13.31
C ALA A 30 63.39 -45.40 -12.33
N ALA A 31 62.32 -46.09 -11.90
CA ALA A 31 62.34 -47.54 -11.69
C ALA A 31 60.90 -48.10 -11.68
N ALA A 32 60.68 -49.10 -12.53
CA ALA A 32 59.44 -49.84 -12.70
C ALA A 32 59.28 -50.92 -11.64
N TRP A 33 58.06 -51.12 -11.12
CA TRP A 33 57.60 -52.40 -10.60
C TRP A 33 56.13 -52.62 -11.03
N LEU A 34 55.94 -53.59 -11.94
CA LEU A 34 54.64 -54.16 -12.27
C LEU A 34 54.08 -54.91 -11.06
N THR A 35 52.87 -54.58 -10.64
CA THR A 35 51.99 -55.51 -9.92
C THR A 35 50.60 -55.44 -10.55
N THR A 36 50.19 -56.56 -11.12
CA THR A 36 48.84 -56.84 -11.61
C THR A 36 47.86 -56.86 -10.44
N VAL A 37 47.11 -55.78 -10.27
CA VAL A 37 45.93 -55.72 -9.40
C VAL A 37 44.69 -55.70 -10.29
N ALA A 38 43.81 -56.67 -10.10
CA ALA A 38 42.52 -56.73 -10.75
C ALA A 38 41.76 -55.43 -10.51
N THR A 39 41.37 -54.75 -11.60
CA THR A 39 40.44 -53.64 -11.56
C THR A 39 39.09 -54.14 -11.01
N PRO A 40 38.61 -53.68 -9.83
CA PRO A 40 37.19 -53.75 -9.57
C PRO A 40 36.50 -52.91 -10.66
N ALA A 41 35.38 -53.40 -11.20
CA ALA A 41 34.53 -52.58 -12.05
C ALA A 41 34.32 -51.24 -11.34
N ALA A 42 34.67 -50.14 -12.02
CA ALA A 42 34.39 -48.81 -11.50
C ALA A 42 32.91 -48.78 -11.11
N PRO A 43 32.55 -48.31 -9.90
CA PRO A 43 31.15 -48.08 -9.58
C PRO A 43 30.61 -47.19 -10.70
N LEU A 44 29.52 -47.61 -11.36
CA LEU A 44 28.77 -46.74 -12.24
C LEU A 44 28.64 -45.41 -11.51
N ALA A 45 29.15 -44.33 -12.11
CA ALA A 45 28.95 -43.00 -11.58
C ALA A 45 27.45 -42.85 -11.33
N ALA A 46 27.06 -42.66 -10.07
CA ALA A 46 25.66 -42.54 -9.70
C ALA A 46 25.03 -41.47 -10.60
N ALA A 47 23.90 -41.81 -11.23
CA ALA A 47 23.21 -40.91 -12.14
C ALA A 47 22.98 -39.55 -11.44
N GLU A 48 23.50 -38.48 -12.04
CA GLU A 48 23.44 -37.14 -11.47
C GLU A 48 22.01 -36.59 -11.62
N LEU A 49 21.27 -36.54 -10.51
CA LEU A 49 19.94 -35.96 -10.42
C LEU A 49 20.04 -34.61 -9.70
N GLY A 50 19.74 -33.53 -10.42
CA GLY A 50 19.75 -32.17 -9.89
C GLY A 50 18.34 -31.65 -9.64
N LEU A 51 18.14 -30.96 -8.52
CA LEU A 51 16.89 -30.28 -8.17
C LEU A 51 17.17 -28.82 -7.84
N THR A 52 16.50 -27.89 -8.51
CA THR A 52 16.69 -26.44 -8.31
C THR A 52 15.36 -25.70 -8.19
N LEU A 53 15.35 -24.60 -7.43
CA LEU A 53 14.22 -23.68 -7.30
C LEU A 53 14.53 -22.46 -8.18
N PRO A 54 13.90 -22.30 -9.36
CA PRO A 54 14.28 -21.29 -10.34
C PRO A 54 14.01 -19.84 -9.91
N LEU A 55 13.12 -19.64 -8.92
CA LEU A 55 12.90 -18.35 -8.25
C LEU A 55 13.93 -18.07 -7.15
N GLN A 56 14.82 -19.01 -6.82
CA GLN A 56 15.81 -18.93 -5.74
C GLN A 56 15.20 -18.62 -4.36
N ARG A 57 14.03 -19.20 -4.10
CA ARG A 57 13.25 -19.01 -2.87
C ARG A 57 12.89 -20.35 -2.26
N THR A 58 12.81 -20.39 -0.93
CA THR A 58 12.37 -21.56 -0.16
C THR A 58 11.16 -21.25 0.71
N VAL A 59 10.65 -20.02 0.68
CA VAL A 59 9.51 -19.59 1.50
C VAL A 59 8.40 -19.07 0.60
N TYR A 60 7.20 -19.57 0.84
CA TYR A 60 6.01 -19.36 0.03
C TYR A 60 4.77 -19.24 0.91
N GLN A 61 3.69 -18.73 0.33
CA GLN A 61 2.37 -18.67 0.92
C GLN A 61 1.38 -19.58 0.19
N THR A 62 0.31 -19.94 0.88
CA THR A 62 -0.79 -20.77 0.37
C THR A 62 -1.54 -20.18 -0.85
N ASN A 63 -1.33 -18.91 -1.21
CA ASN A 63 -1.86 -18.30 -2.44
C ASN A 63 -0.84 -18.31 -3.60
N GLU A 64 0.31 -18.99 -3.45
CA GLU A 64 1.37 -19.02 -4.45
C GLU A 64 1.46 -20.33 -5.24
N ARG A 65 2.13 -20.25 -6.38
CA ARG A 65 2.66 -21.40 -7.12
C ARG A 65 4.13 -21.59 -6.75
N ILE A 66 4.56 -22.82 -6.51
CA ILE A 66 5.95 -23.16 -6.19
C ILE A 66 6.53 -23.91 -7.38
N ASP A 67 7.49 -23.29 -8.07
CA ASP A 67 8.13 -23.91 -9.23
C ASP A 67 9.45 -24.57 -8.83
N PHE A 68 9.75 -25.74 -9.40
CA PHE A 68 11.04 -26.41 -9.27
C PHE A 68 11.46 -27.08 -10.58
N THR A 69 12.76 -27.26 -10.78
CA THR A 69 13.34 -27.86 -11.99
C THR A 69 14.15 -29.08 -11.62
N VAL A 70 13.94 -30.16 -12.36
CA VAL A 70 14.68 -31.42 -12.24
C VAL A 70 15.57 -31.58 -13.46
N ARG A 71 16.87 -31.84 -13.24
CA ARG A 71 17.84 -32.22 -14.27
C ARG A 71 18.24 -33.67 -14.05
N ARG A 72 18.18 -34.49 -15.10
CA ARG A 72 18.44 -35.93 -15.09
C ARG A 72 19.23 -36.34 -16.33
N GLN A 73 19.86 -37.51 -16.28
CA GLN A 73 20.38 -38.16 -17.48
C GLN A 73 19.18 -38.63 -18.34
N ALA A 74 19.20 -38.29 -19.63
CA ALA A 74 18.03 -38.32 -20.49
C ALA A 74 17.66 -39.76 -20.92
N GLU A 75 16.77 -40.41 -20.17
CA GLU A 75 15.97 -41.54 -20.63
C GLU A 75 14.49 -41.28 -20.31
N PRO A 76 13.55 -41.51 -21.24
CA PRO A 76 12.13 -41.43 -20.96
C PRO A 76 11.72 -42.41 -19.86
N GLY A 77 10.90 -41.96 -18.92
CA GLY A 77 10.50 -42.78 -17.79
C GLY A 77 9.47 -42.11 -16.89
N THR A 78 9.42 -42.55 -15.64
CA THR A 78 8.60 -41.96 -14.58
C THR A 78 9.52 -41.31 -13.56
N LEU A 79 9.20 -40.06 -13.17
CA LEU A 79 9.79 -39.40 -12.02
C LEU A 79 8.85 -39.52 -10.83
N ASP A 80 9.37 -40.03 -9.71
CA ASP A 80 8.65 -40.05 -8.45
C ASP A 80 8.93 -38.75 -7.70
N VAL A 81 7.90 -37.96 -7.49
CA VAL A 81 7.95 -36.72 -6.71
C VAL A 81 7.18 -36.94 -5.42
N ALA A 82 7.77 -36.60 -4.28
CA ALA A 82 7.10 -36.60 -2.99
C ALA A 82 7.24 -35.25 -2.28
N LEU A 83 6.18 -34.84 -1.60
CA LEU A 83 6.14 -33.73 -0.67
C LEU A 83 5.96 -34.32 0.74
N GLU A 84 7.06 -34.35 1.51
CA GLU A 84 7.08 -34.88 2.87
C GLU A 84 6.96 -33.72 3.86
N SER A 85 5.85 -33.63 4.59
CA SER A 85 5.66 -32.59 5.60
C SER A 85 6.32 -32.97 6.92
N ALA A 86 6.85 -31.98 7.63
CA ALA A 86 7.52 -32.17 8.91
C ALA A 86 6.59 -32.74 10.02
N ASP A 87 5.28 -32.62 9.85
CA ASP A 87 4.28 -33.21 10.75
C ASP A 87 3.97 -34.69 10.45
N GLY A 88 4.66 -35.30 9.47
CA GLY A 88 4.57 -36.73 9.14
C GLY A 88 3.66 -37.07 7.96
N GLY A 89 3.04 -36.06 7.34
CA GLY A 89 2.25 -36.23 6.12
C GLY A 89 3.14 -36.44 4.89
N ARG A 90 2.60 -37.16 3.89
CA ARG A 90 3.31 -37.38 2.62
C ARG A 90 2.35 -37.41 1.46
N MET A 91 2.64 -36.64 0.43
CA MET A 91 1.98 -36.72 -0.87
C MET A 91 2.98 -37.22 -1.90
N ALA A 92 2.63 -38.25 -2.67
CA ALA A 92 3.51 -38.84 -3.67
C ALA A 92 2.85 -38.85 -5.05
N PHE A 93 3.64 -38.62 -6.09
CA PHE A 93 3.21 -38.39 -7.46
C PHE A 93 4.16 -39.11 -8.43
N ALA A 94 3.61 -39.90 -9.34
CA ALA A 94 4.34 -40.48 -10.46
C ALA A 94 4.08 -39.62 -11.70
N LEU A 95 5.11 -38.94 -12.22
CA LEU A 95 4.98 -38.06 -13.38
C LEU A 95 5.73 -38.63 -14.59
N PRO A 96 5.13 -38.60 -15.79
CA PRO A 96 5.83 -38.98 -17.00
C PRO A 96 6.92 -37.95 -17.30
N ALA A 97 8.17 -38.40 -17.44
CA ALA A 97 9.31 -37.56 -17.76
C ALA A 97 9.91 -38.03 -19.09
N THR A 98 10.10 -37.10 -20.01
CA THR A 98 10.56 -37.44 -21.37
C THR A 98 11.87 -36.76 -21.73
N ARG A 99 12.35 -35.84 -20.89
CA ARG A 99 13.51 -34.99 -21.16
C ARG A 99 14.54 -35.03 -20.06
N GLY A 100 15.76 -34.62 -20.41
CA GLY A 100 16.84 -34.41 -19.44
C GLY A 100 16.58 -33.24 -18.47
N THR A 101 15.72 -32.29 -18.83
CA THR A 101 15.28 -31.21 -17.94
C THR A 101 13.76 -31.10 -17.91
N GLU A 102 13.17 -31.14 -16.71
CA GLU A 102 11.74 -31.08 -16.47
C GLU A 102 11.37 -29.97 -15.47
N HIS A 103 10.35 -29.18 -15.79
CA HIS A 103 9.86 -28.08 -14.94
C HIS A 103 8.53 -28.44 -14.30
N PHE A 104 8.46 -28.38 -12.99
CA PHE A 104 7.28 -28.72 -12.20
C PHE A 104 6.73 -27.49 -11.50
N HIS A 105 5.44 -27.55 -11.21
CA HIS A 105 4.79 -26.63 -10.28
C HIS A 105 4.14 -27.42 -9.13
N VAL A 106 4.02 -26.76 -7.99
CA VAL A 106 3.21 -27.19 -6.85
C VAL A 106 2.19 -26.10 -6.54
N ASN A 107 0.93 -26.48 -6.39
CA ASN A 107 -0.12 -25.59 -5.93
C ASN A 107 -0.09 -25.47 -4.40
N ALA A 108 0.41 -24.36 -3.86
CA ALA A 108 0.56 -24.17 -2.42
C ALA A 108 -0.79 -24.13 -1.67
N ALA A 109 -1.91 -23.83 -2.35
CA ALA A 109 -3.24 -23.84 -1.75
C ALA A 109 -3.68 -25.25 -1.31
N LEU A 110 -3.07 -26.30 -1.88
CA LEU A 110 -3.31 -27.69 -1.53
C LEU A 110 -2.34 -28.21 -0.45
N LEU A 111 -1.45 -27.36 0.08
CA LEU A 111 -0.49 -27.69 1.13
C LEU A 111 -0.91 -27.06 2.46
N ARG A 112 -0.94 -27.85 3.53
CA ARG A 112 -1.11 -27.34 4.90
C ARG A 112 0.10 -26.44 5.23
N PRO A 113 -0.06 -25.26 5.84
CA PRO A 113 1.09 -24.47 6.26
C PRO A 113 2.07 -25.28 7.12
N GLY A 114 3.36 -25.21 6.81
CA GLY A 114 4.40 -26.03 7.42
C GLY A 114 5.68 -26.15 6.58
N THR A 115 6.64 -26.91 7.09
CA THR A 115 7.89 -27.25 6.38
C THR A 115 7.70 -28.54 5.58
N TYR A 116 8.19 -28.54 4.34
CA TYR A 116 8.15 -29.69 3.44
C TYR A 116 9.53 -29.99 2.86
N THR A 117 9.86 -31.27 2.75
CA THR A 117 10.94 -31.75 1.87
C THR A 117 10.33 -32.17 0.54
N VAL A 118 10.75 -31.52 -0.54
CA VAL A 118 10.49 -31.98 -1.90
C VAL A 118 11.54 -33.03 -2.23
N VAL A 119 11.10 -34.27 -2.43
CA VAL A 119 11.95 -35.41 -2.79
C VAL A 119 11.64 -35.79 -4.23
N VAL A 120 12.67 -35.88 -5.07
CA VAL A 120 12.55 -36.38 -6.43
C VAL A 120 13.43 -37.61 -6.56
N THR A 121 12.87 -38.70 -7.06
CA THR A 121 13.57 -39.97 -7.29
C THR A 121 13.46 -40.36 -8.76
N ASP A 122 14.59 -40.82 -9.30
CA ASP A 122 14.73 -41.34 -10.66
C ASP A 122 15.56 -42.63 -10.60
N GLY A 123 14.89 -43.78 -10.61
CA GLY A 123 15.53 -45.06 -10.34
C GLY A 123 16.20 -45.08 -8.96
N ALA A 124 17.53 -45.21 -8.93
CA ALA A 124 18.32 -45.20 -7.69
C ALA A 124 18.77 -43.79 -7.25
N ALA A 125 18.66 -42.78 -8.13
CA ALA A 125 19.07 -41.41 -7.81
C ALA A 125 17.96 -40.68 -7.05
N THR A 126 18.34 -39.86 -6.06
CA THR A 126 17.39 -39.06 -5.27
C THR A 126 17.96 -37.66 -5.03
N ALA A 127 17.14 -36.64 -5.26
CA ALA A 127 17.43 -35.24 -4.99
C ALA A 127 16.40 -34.67 -4.01
N ARG A 128 16.83 -33.73 -3.17
CA ARG A 128 15.98 -33.14 -2.11
C ARG A 128 16.16 -31.63 -2.05
N THR A 129 15.09 -30.92 -1.74
CA THR A 129 15.15 -29.50 -1.34
C THR A 129 14.04 -29.22 -0.32
N GLU A 130 14.25 -28.24 0.54
CA GLU A 130 13.28 -27.85 1.57
C GLU A 130 12.55 -26.57 1.17
N ILE A 131 11.26 -26.54 1.49
CA ILE A 131 10.40 -25.37 1.34
C ILE A 131 9.54 -25.16 2.60
N GLN A 132 9.12 -23.94 2.83
CA GLN A 132 8.22 -23.55 3.91
C GLN A 132 6.99 -22.86 3.31
N VAL A 133 5.82 -23.26 3.76
CA VAL A 133 4.53 -22.72 3.31
C VAL A 133 3.82 -22.06 4.49
N PHE A 134 3.45 -20.79 4.34
CA PHE A 134 2.72 -20.01 5.34
C PHE A 134 1.29 -19.68 4.88
N SER A 135 0.41 -19.33 5.81
CA SER A 135 -0.90 -18.82 5.43
C SER A 135 -0.75 -17.41 4.84
N HIS A 136 -1.46 -17.14 3.74
CA HIS A 136 -1.64 -15.78 3.23
C HIS A 136 -2.71 -15.00 4.01
N LEU A 137 -3.49 -15.67 4.87
CA LEU A 137 -4.50 -15.02 5.69
C LEU A 137 -3.87 -14.44 6.96
N ARG A 138 -4.21 -13.19 7.26
CA ARG A 138 -3.81 -12.46 8.48
C ARG A 138 -4.84 -12.66 9.59
N ARG A 139 -4.41 -12.71 10.86
CA ARG A 139 -5.29 -12.81 12.03
C ARG A 139 -6.29 -11.69 11.99
N SER A 140 -5.87 -10.44 11.81
CA SER A 140 -6.80 -9.33 11.57
C SER A 140 -6.89 -8.94 10.10
N ASN A 141 -8.08 -8.58 9.63
CA ASN A 141 -8.25 -7.87 8.36
C ASN A 141 -8.16 -6.33 8.52
N TYR A 142 -8.07 -5.83 9.75
CA TYR A 142 -7.70 -4.44 10.03
C TYR A 142 -6.22 -4.22 9.74
N ARG A 143 -5.84 -3.12 9.08
CA ARG A 143 -4.45 -2.91 8.70
C ARG A 143 -3.64 -2.32 9.84
N LEU A 144 -2.62 -3.05 10.27
CA LEU A 144 -1.64 -2.64 11.27
C LEU A 144 -0.30 -2.57 10.57
N ILE A 145 0.18 -1.35 10.35
CA ILE A 145 1.23 -1.08 9.39
C ILE A 145 2.46 -0.55 10.12
N ASN A 146 3.61 -1.16 9.88
CA ASN A 146 4.89 -0.53 10.23
C ASN A 146 5.46 0.13 8.98
N TRP A 147 5.57 1.45 8.97
CA TRP A 147 6.48 2.10 8.03
C TRP A 147 7.89 1.97 8.58
N GLY A 148 8.48 0.80 8.38
CA GLY A 148 9.63 0.38 9.15
C GLY A 148 10.98 0.78 8.57
N SER A 149 11.96 0.80 9.46
CA SER A 149 13.38 0.97 9.16
C SER A 149 14.22 -0.26 9.50
N ALA A 150 13.62 -1.32 10.05
CA ALA A 150 14.22 -2.65 10.20
C ALA A 150 14.74 -3.15 8.86
N GLN A 151 15.95 -3.72 8.84
CA GLN A 151 16.59 -4.18 7.61
C GLN A 151 16.96 -5.67 7.64
N LYS A 152 17.21 -6.20 8.85
CA LYS A 152 17.73 -7.55 9.00
C LYS A 152 16.61 -8.57 9.15
N PRO A 153 16.77 -9.80 8.64
CA PRO A 153 15.75 -10.85 8.77
C PRO A 153 15.23 -11.06 10.20
N GLU A 154 16.09 -11.01 11.22
CA GLU A 154 15.71 -11.14 12.63
C GLU A 154 14.84 -9.97 13.12
N GLU A 155 15.14 -8.74 12.70
CA GLU A 155 14.34 -7.55 13.03
C GLU A 155 12.98 -7.58 12.33
N LEU A 156 12.92 -8.15 11.12
CA LEU A 156 11.70 -8.31 10.34
C LEU A 156 10.80 -9.43 10.87
N LEU A 157 11.37 -10.49 11.46
CA LEU A 157 10.61 -11.57 12.08
C LEU A 157 9.78 -11.10 13.28
N GLU A 158 10.30 -10.15 14.07
CA GLU A 158 9.61 -9.61 15.24
C GLU A 158 8.41 -8.71 14.89
N GLN A 159 8.26 -8.29 13.64
CA GLN A 159 7.20 -7.36 13.21
C GLN A 159 5.80 -7.96 13.32
N GLY A 160 5.70 -9.27 13.19
CA GLY A 160 4.45 -10.01 13.02
C GLY A 160 3.46 -9.96 14.18
N GLU A 161 2.31 -10.59 13.96
CA GLU A 161 1.16 -10.58 14.88
C GLU A 161 1.47 -11.16 16.28
N ASP A 162 2.48 -12.04 16.39
CA ASP A 162 2.96 -12.61 17.66
C ASP A 162 4.10 -11.80 18.31
N GLY A 163 4.70 -10.87 17.57
CA GLY A 163 5.71 -9.93 18.05
C GLY A 163 5.09 -8.55 18.28
N PHE A 164 5.41 -7.59 17.40
CA PHE A 164 4.94 -6.20 17.51
C PHE A 164 3.49 -5.99 17.07
N GLY A 165 2.84 -6.99 16.47
CA GLY A 165 1.42 -6.96 16.15
C GLY A 165 1.08 -6.42 14.76
N TYR A 166 2.05 -6.21 13.88
CA TYR A 166 1.79 -5.72 12.53
C TYR A 166 1.38 -6.86 11.59
N ASN A 167 0.63 -6.52 10.54
CA ASN A 167 0.29 -7.43 9.45
C ASN A 167 0.65 -6.86 8.07
N LEU A 168 1.20 -5.64 8.01
CA LEU A 168 1.74 -5.01 6.81
C LEU A 168 3.00 -4.21 7.14
N TYR A 169 4.01 -4.29 6.27
CA TYR A 169 5.29 -3.59 6.41
C TYR A 169 5.59 -2.76 5.17
N TYR A 170 5.91 -1.49 5.37
CA TYR A 170 6.30 -0.52 4.36
C TYR A 170 7.81 -0.31 4.43
N GLY A 171 8.55 -0.63 3.36
CA GLY A 171 10.01 -0.60 3.38
C GLY A 171 10.68 -0.46 2.02
N GLN A 172 11.94 -0.01 2.02
CA GLN A 172 12.74 0.17 0.79
C GLN A 172 13.56 -1.07 0.40
N LEU A 173 13.64 -2.06 1.28
CA LEU A 173 14.46 -3.28 1.15
C LEU A 173 14.05 -4.23 0.03
N PHE A 174 12.85 -4.06 -0.51
CA PHE A 174 12.26 -4.99 -1.47
C PHE A 174 12.74 -4.74 -2.92
N ARG A 175 13.72 -3.85 -3.11
CA ARG A 175 14.26 -3.53 -4.44
C ARG A 175 15.26 -4.59 -4.89
N GLY A 176 14.96 -5.26 -6.01
CA GLY A 176 15.85 -6.20 -6.70
C GLY A 176 16.09 -7.53 -5.96
N LYS A 177 17.12 -8.27 -6.38
CA LYS A 177 17.44 -9.63 -5.86
C LYS A 177 17.68 -9.70 -4.34
N ALA A 178 18.05 -8.59 -3.70
CA ALA A 178 18.27 -8.52 -2.25
C ALA A 178 16.98 -8.59 -1.42
N GLY A 179 15.80 -8.38 -2.03
CA GLY A 179 14.51 -8.40 -1.33
C GLY A 179 14.06 -9.80 -0.89
N GLY A 180 14.55 -10.87 -1.53
CA GLY A 180 14.10 -12.25 -1.27
C GLY A 180 14.17 -12.67 0.21
N PRO A 181 15.33 -12.52 0.90
CA PRO A 181 15.45 -12.78 2.33
C PRO A 181 14.50 -11.96 3.21
N ALA A 182 14.23 -10.70 2.85
CA ALA A 182 13.32 -9.83 3.59
C ALA A 182 11.86 -10.30 3.45
N HIS A 183 11.41 -10.64 2.24
CA HIS A 183 10.09 -11.25 2.03
C HIS A 183 9.95 -12.57 2.79
N ALA A 184 10.98 -13.42 2.77
CA ALA A 184 10.97 -14.68 3.52
C ALA A 184 10.82 -14.47 5.04
N ALA A 185 11.50 -13.47 5.62
CA ALA A 185 11.34 -13.13 7.03
C ALA A 185 9.92 -12.64 7.36
N LEU A 186 9.37 -11.74 6.54
CA LEU A 186 8.03 -11.21 6.75
C LEU A 186 6.93 -12.27 6.53
N MET A 187 7.09 -13.19 5.58
CA MET A 187 6.16 -14.32 5.41
C MET A 187 6.12 -15.21 6.66
N ARG A 188 7.28 -15.50 7.27
CA ARG A 188 7.36 -16.25 8.54
C ARG A 188 6.70 -15.50 9.70
N ALA A 189 6.78 -14.18 9.69
CA ALA A 189 6.13 -13.31 10.68
C ALA A 189 4.61 -13.17 10.44
N GLY A 190 4.08 -13.63 9.31
CA GLY A 190 2.68 -13.40 8.94
C GLY A 190 2.41 -11.95 8.50
N VAL A 191 3.36 -11.31 7.82
CA VAL A 191 3.33 -9.89 7.44
C VAL A 191 3.39 -9.73 5.92
N ASP A 192 2.51 -8.89 5.38
CA ASP A 192 2.56 -8.43 3.99
C ASP A 192 3.60 -7.33 3.82
N ALA A 193 4.12 -7.13 2.61
CA ALA A 193 5.21 -6.21 2.32
C ALA A 193 4.87 -5.28 1.15
N VAL A 194 5.07 -3.98 1.32
CA VAL A 194 4.92 -2.97 0.26
C VAL A 194 6.21 -2.17 0.14
N SER A 195 6.71 -2.11 -1.10
CA SER A 195 7.80 -1.23 -1.51
C SER A 195 7.38 0.23 -1.46
N VAL A 196 8.15 1.08 -0.77
CA VAL A 196 7.85 2.53 -0.64
C VAL A 196 8.71 3.44 -1.52
N CYS A 197 8.17 4.63 -1.77
CA CYS A 197 8.79 5.74 -2.50
C CYS A 197 9.41 5.32 -3.85
N THR A 198 8.68 4.52 -4.63
CA THR A 198 9.16 3.90 -5.87
C THR A 198 9.13 4.87 -7.06
N MET A 199 8.21 5.82 -7.06
CA MET A 199 8.14 6.91 -8.03
C MET A 199 9.22 7.97 -7.76
N SER A 200 9.47 8.87 -8.70
CA SER A 200 10.37 10.02 -8.48
C SER A 200 9.85 11.34 -9.02
N GLY A 201 10.17 12.40 -8.25
CA GLY A 201 10.22 13.83 -8.58
C GLY A 201 8.88 14.55 -8.54
N ALA A 202 8.43 15.29 -7.52
CA ALA A 202 8.93 15.71 -6.19
C ALA A 202 7.71 15.89 -5.21
N HIS A 203 7.79 16.08 -3.87
CA HIS A 203 8.41 17.10 -2.98
C HIS A 203 9.08 16.49 -1.69
N GLN A 204 9.56 17.35 -0.75
CA GLN A 204 10.58 17.28 0.33
C GLN A 204 12.07 17.27 -0.05
N MET A 205 12.47 16.83 -1.26
CA MET A 205 13.89 16.81 -1.65
C MET A 205 14.26 17.55 -2.95
N ASP A 206 13.33 17.99 -3.82
CA ASP A 206 13.68 18.65 -5.09
C ASP A 206 12.51 19.40 -5.77
N ILE A 207 12.16 20.62 -5.32
CA ILE A 207 11.17 21.52 -5.98
C ILE A 207 11.75 22.11 -7.28
N ARG A 208 12.01 21.27 -8.27
CA ARG A 208 12.70 21.64 -9.52
C ARG A 208 11.80 21.38 -10.73
N GLY A 209 11.91 22.20 -11.77
CA GLY A 209 11.05 22.09 -12.96
C GLY A 209 11.16 20.75 -13.69
N GLU A 210 12.29 20.04 -13.56
CA GLU A 210 12.49 18.68 -14.09
C GLU A 210 11.72 17.58 -13.34
N CYS A 211 10.95 17.95 -12.32
CA CYS A 211 10.15 17.06 -11.49
C CYS A 211 8.66 17.46 -11.51
N ASP A 212 8.23 18.25 -12.50
CA ASP A 212 6.84 18.71 -12.53
C ASP A 212 5.91 17.66 -13.15
N TRP A 213 4.88 17.26 -12.41
CA TRP A 213 3.91 16.25 -12.86
C TRP A 213 2.89 16.71 -13.89
N SER A 214 2.90 17.98 -14.28
CA SER A 214 2.23 18.37 -15.53
C SER A 214 3.04 17.97 -16.77
N ASP A 215 4.33 17.60 -16.63
CA ASP A 215 5.17 17.14 -17.72
C ASP A 215 4.97 15.62 -18.00
N PRO A 216 4.56 15.23 -19.22
CA PRO A 216 4.46 13.83 -19.62
C PRO A 216 5.76 13.03 -19.46
N TYR A 217 6.95 13.63 -19.62
CA TYR A 217 8.22 12.91 -19.47
C TYR A 217 8.52 12.53 -18.03
N VAL A 218 8.07 13.34 -17.07
CA VAL A 218 8.22 13.10 -15.64
C VAL A 218 7.23 12.01 -15.21
N THR A 219 5.95 12.15 -15.54
CA THR A 219 4.91 11.15 -15.19
C THR A 219 5.17 9.79 -15.83
N ARG A 220 5.63 9.74 -17.09
CA ARG A 220 6.07 8.48 -17.73
C ARG A 220 7.31 7.87 -17.07
N GLY A 221 8.26 8.69 -16.62
CA GLY A 221 9.41 8.20 -15.84
C GLY A 221 9.00 7.64 -14.48
N GLY A 222 8.04 8.29 -13.81
CA GLY A 222 7.44 7.76 -12.59
C GLY A 222 6.75 6.40 -12.80
N THR A 223 5.95 6.29 -13.86
CA THR A 223 5.29 5.05 -14.29
C THR A 223 6.28 3.94 -14.56
N GLN A 224 7.41 4.29 -15.18
CA GLN A 224 8.51 3.36 -15.44
C GLN A 224 8.99 2.65 -14.17
N ARG A 225 9.17 3.39 -13.08
CA ARG A 225 9.71 2.87 -11.82
C ARG A 225 8.70 2.06 -11.04
N VAL A 226 7.44 2.50 -10.99
CA VAL A 226 6.38 1.72 -10.32
C VAL A 226 6.10 0.42 -11.06
N ALA A 227 6.17 0.42 -12.41
CA ALA A 227 6.08 -0.80 -13.21
C ALA A 227 7.29 -1.72 -12.99
N GLN A 228 8.50 -1.16 -12.92
CA GLN A 228 9.70 -1.93 -12.56
C GLN A 228 9.55 -2.59 -11.19
N GLN A 229 9.09 -1.85 -10.18
CA GLN A 229 8.87 -2.42 -8.85
C GLN A 229 7.80 -3.50 -8.88
N ALA A 230 6.68 -3.28 -9.57
CA ALA A 230 5.64 -4.29 -9.71
C ALA A 230 6.18 -5.56 -10.40
N LEU A 231 7.07 -5.43 -11.39
CA LEU A 231 7.73 -6.56 -12.05
C LEU A 231 8.66 -7.33 -11.10
N ILE A 232 9.37 -6.65 -10.20
CA ILE A 232 10.21 -7.29 -9.17
C ILE A 232 9.32 -8.05 -8.18
N ASP A 233 8.23 -7.42 -7.74
CA ASP A 233 7.40 -7.90 -6.65
C ASP A 233 6.40 -9.00 -7.08
N ARG A 234 6.04 -9.10 -8.38
CA ARG A 234 4.99 -10.00 -8.90
C ARG A 234 5.16 -11.49 -8.58
N SER A 235 6.36 -11.91 -8.22
CA SER A 235 6.65 -13.29 -7.86
C SER A 235 6.33 -13.62 -6.39
N PHE A 236 6.19 -12.63 -5.50
CA PHE A 236 5.99 -12.82 -4.06
C PHE A 236 4.51 -12.75 -3.66
N GLY A 237 4.00 -13.79 -3.00
CA GLY A 237 2.59 -13.87 -2.57
C GLY A 237 2.18 -12.89 -1.48
N ASN A 238 3.15 -12.37 -0.71
CA ASN A 238 2.92 -11.44 0.40
C ASN A 238 3.03 -9.96 -0.01
N VAL A 239 3.09 -9.66 -1.32
CA VAL A 239 3.10 -8.28 -1.82
C VAL A 239 1.72 -7.93 -2.35
N PRO A 240 0.95 -7.08 -1.64
CA PRO A 240 -0.38 -6.69 -2.08
C PRO A 240 -0.35 -5.51 -3.04
N GLY A 241 0.78 -4.81 -3.22
CA GLY A 241 0.84 -3.61 -4.05
C GLY A 241 2.13 -2.79 -3.96
N VAL A 242 2.09 -1.57 -4.49
CA VAL A 242 3.22 -0.65 -4.61
C VAL A 242 2.84 0.72 -4.07
N HIS A 243 3.72 1.31 -3.25
CA HIS A 243 3.58 2.69 -2.78
C HIS A 243 4.45 3.66 -3.60
N PHE A 244 3.84 4.73 -4.09
CA PHE A 244 4.41 5.64 -5.09
C PHE A 244 5.39 6.64 -4.51
N TYR A 245 4.94 7.54 -3.63
CA TYR A 245 5.78 8.66 -3.20
C TYR A 245 5.46 9.12 -1.78
N ASP A 246 6.48 9.68 -1.12
CA ASP A 246 6.41 10.31 0.21
C ASP A 246 6.32 11.83 0.03
N GLU A 247 5.38 12.46 0.73
CA GLU A 247 5.05 13.89 0.61
C GLU A 247 5.03 14.47 -0.84
N PRO A 248 4.18 13.96 -1.74
CA PRO A 248 4.15 14.40 -3.14
C PRO A 248 3.66 15.85 -3.32
N GLY A 249 4.05 16.58 -4.37
CA GLY A 249 3.52 17.93 -4.61
C GLY A 249 3.99 18.55 -5.93
N LEU A 250 3.20 19.48 -6.48
CA LEU A 250 3.55 20.21 -7.71
C LEU A 250 4.73 21.18 -7.50
N THR A 251 5.49 21.43 -8.57
CA THR A 251 6.73 22.20 -8.46
C THR A 251 6.47 23.72 -8.46
N TRP A 252 7.50 24.46 -8.06
CA TRP A 252 7.53 25.92 -8.08
C TRP A 252 8.62 26.38 -9.05
N TRP A 253 8.45 27.57 -9.62
CA TRP A 253 9.33 28.11 -10.64
C TRP A 253 9.74 29.55 -10.33
N LYS A 254 11.00 29.89 -10.64
CA LYS A 254 11.49 31.27 -10.57
C LYS A 254 11.13 31.97 -11.86
N ASN A 255 10.10 32.80 -11.81
CA ASN A 255 9.61 33.54 -12.96
C ASN A 255 10.72 34.47 -13.52
N PRO A 256 11.08 34.38 -14.81
CA PRO A 256 12.18 35.17 -15.38
C PRO A 256 11.84 36.66 -15.55
N GLU A 257 10.55 37.02 -15.68
CA GLU A 257 10.11 38.41 -15.80
C GLU A 257 10.09 39.12 -14.44
N THR A 258 9.61 38.45 -13.39
CA THR A 258 9.45 39.06 -12.06
C THR A 258 10.57 38.72 -11.08
N GLY A 259 11.33 37.65 -11.33
CA GLY A 259 12.34 37.10 -10.42
C GLY A 259 11.78 36.35 -9.21
N VAL A 260 10.44 36.28 -9.06
CA VAL A 260 9.77 35.66 -7.91
C VAL A 260 9.70 34.14 -8.08
N MET A 261 10.05 33.40 -7.02
CA MET A 261 9.81 31.95 -6.93
C MET A 261 8.37 31.72 -6.50
N GLY A 262 7.58 31.01 -7.30
CA GLY A 262 6.18 30.72 -6.95
C GLY A 262 5.56 29.59 -7.77
N PRO A 263 4.34 29.17 -7.42
CA PRO A 263 3.68 28.01 -8.02
C PRO A 263 2.83 28.33 -9.27
N HIS A 264 2.74 29.59 -9.70
CA HIS A 264 1.68 30.04 -10.62
C HIS A 264 2.03 30.05 -12.09
N ASP A 265 3.30 30.28 -12.43
CA ASP A 265 3.75 30.47 -13.83
C ASP A 265 4.74 29.39 -14.26
N VAL A 266 4.53 28.16 -13.78
CA VAL A 266 5.40 27.02 -14.07
C VAL A 266 5.31 26.68 -15.57
N PRO A 267 6.42 26.69 -16.34
CA PRO A 267 6.38 26.58 -17.79
C PRO A 267 5.65 25.33 -18.32
N GLN A 268 5.81 24.19 -17.67
CA GLN A 268 5.17 22.92 -18.03
C GLN A 268 3.65 23.00 -17.82
N GLN A 269 3.20 23.58 -16.71
CA GLN A 269 1.78 23.75 -16.40
C GLN A 269 1.13 24.74 -17.37
N VAL A 270 1.82 25.84 -17.71
CA VAL A 270 1.39 26.82 -18.72
C VAL A 270 1.22 26.16 -20.09
N ARG A 271 2.21 25.37 -20.52
CA ARG A 271 2.16 24.62 -21.79
C ARG A 271 0.98 23.65 -21.81
N ALA A 272 0.74 22.92 -20.73
CA ALA A 272 -0.38 21.99 -20.62
C ALA A 272 -1.74 22.70 -20.72
N PHE A 273 -1.87 23.91 -20.17
CA PHE A 273 -3.10 24.69 -20.28
C PHE A 273 -3.31 25.25 -21.68
N GLU A 274 -2.26 25.78 -22.31
CA GLU A 274 -2.30 26.20 -23.71
C GLU A 274 -2.74 25.03 -24.63
N ALA A 275 -2.22 23.84 -24.39
CA ALA A 275 -2.62 22.64 -25.12
C ALA A 275 -4.09 22.22 -24.87
N THR A 276 -4.63 22.52 -23.68
CA THR A 276 -6.01 22.14 -23.30
C THR A 276 -7.04 23.14 -23.81
N PHE A 277 -6.74 24.43 -23.76
CA PHE A 277 -7.71 25.50 -23.97
C PHE A 277 -7.41 26.38 -25.20
N ASP A 278 -6.34 26.08 -25.95
CA ASP A 278 -5.87 26.88 -27.10
C ASP A 278 -5.65 28.37 -26.78
N ARG A 279 -5.24 28.66 -25.54
CA ARG A 279 -4.94 30.00 -25.05
C ARG A 279 -4.04 29.98 -23.82
N LYS A 280 -3.37 31.10 -23.55
CA LYS A 280 -2.52 31.24 -22.36
C LYS A 280 -3.37 31.35 -21.08
N PRO A 281 -2.91 30.78 -19.96
CA PRO A 281 -3.48 31.09 -18.65
C PRO A 281 -3.19 32.56 -18.28
N PRO A 282 -3.94 33.14 -17.32
CA PRO A 282 -3.64 34.46 -16.78
C PRO A 282 -2.24 34.49 -16.16
N GLN A 283 -1.47 35.53 -16.45
CA GLN A 283 -0.15 35.75 -15.86
C GLN A 283 -0.29 36.29 -14.44
N SER A 284 0.35 35.64 -13.46
CA SER A 284 0.11 35.92 -12.04
C SER A 284 0.39 37.38 -11.63
N TRP A 285 1.36 38.04 -12.28
CA TRP A 285 1.76 39.42 -12.00
C TRP A 285 0.95 40.48 -12.75
N LYS A 286 0.06 40.07 -13.67
CA LYS A 286 -0.84 40.97 -14.41
C LYS A 286 -2.28 40.90 -13.92
N LEU A 287 -2.58 40.00 -12.98
CA LEU A 287 -3.90 39.81 -12.41
C LEU A 287 -4.39 41.08 -11.70
N ASP A 288 -5.49 41.65 -12.17
CA ASP A 288 -6.16 42.78 -11.55
C ASP A 288 -7.46 42.32 -10.85
N PRO A 289 -7.49 42.24 -9.51
CA PRO A 289 -8.68 41.77 -8.79
C PRO A 289 -9.91 42.68 -8.96
N SER A 290 -9.74 43.91 -9.45
CA SER A 290 -10.87 44.80 -9.75
C SER A 290 -11.57 44.47 -11.07
N LYS A 291 -10.96 43.62 -11.92
CA LYS A 291 -11.54 43.17 -13.19
C LYS A 291 -12.18 41.79 -13.03
N PRO A 292 -13.52 41.67 -13.15
CA PRO A 292 -14.20 40.38 -13.01
C PRO A 292 -13.68 39.30 -13.96
N ALA A 293 -13.31 39.68 -15.20
CA ALA A 293 -12.79 38.73 -16.19
C ALA A 293 -11.46 38.09 -15.75
N ASP A 294 -10.56 38.86 -15.13
CA ASP A 294 -9.27 38.35 -14.66
C ASP A 294 -9.46 37.39 -13.48
N VAL A 295 -10.38 37.69 -12.56
CA VAL A 295 -10.74 36.83 -11.43
C VAL A 295 -11.34 35.50 -11.90
N VAL A 296 -12.23 35.54 -12.89
CA VAL A 296 -12.83 34.33 -13.49
C VAL A 296 -11.75 33.47 -14.16
N ALA A 297 -10.88 34.09 -14.96
CA ALA A 297 -9.78 33.38 -15.62
C ALA A 297 -8.80 32.77 -14.59
N TRP A 298 -8.50 33.47 -13.50
CA TRP A 298 -7.64 32.97 -12.43
C TRP A 298 -8.24 31.77 -11.73
N ARG A 299 -9.55 31.81 -11.43
CA ARG A 299 -10.25 30.68 -10.81
C ARG A 299 -10.19 29.43 -11.67
N GLU A 300 -10.48 29.57 -12.97
CA GLU A 300 -10.41 28.45 -13.91
C GLU A 300 -9.01 27.81 -13.93
N TRP A 301 -7.96 28.64 -13.99
CA TRP A 301 -6.57 28.19 -13.90
C TRP A 301 -6.28 27.45 -12.59
N ALA A 302 -6.62 28.05 -11.45
CA ALA A 302 -6.34 27.50 -10.12
C ALA A 302 -7.06 26.17 -9.88
N VAL A 303 -8.33 26.05 -10.29
CA VAL A 303 -9.12 24.81 -10.15
C VAL A 303 -8.60 23.73 -11.10
N TRP A 304 -8.35 24.07 -12.37
CA TRP A 304 -7.87 23.11 -13.37
C TRP A 304 -6.54 22.45 -12.95
N LYS A 305 -5.62 23.23 -12.39
CA LYS A 305 -4.31 22.76 -11.91
C LYS A 305 -4.40 21.63 -10.86
N LEU A 306 -5.46 21.58 -10.05
CA LEU A 306 -5.69 20.52 -9.05
C LEU A 306 -5.87 19.13 -9.69
N GLY A 307 -6.04 19.04 -11.01
CA GLY A 307 -6.13 17.79 -11.76
C GLY A 307 -4.80 17.04 -11.93
N PHE A 308 -3.65 17.73 -11.85
CA PHE A 308 -2.36 17.14 -12.25
C PHE A 308 -1.90 15.98 -11.36
N MET A 309 -2.04 16.08 -10.04
CA MET A 309 -1.61 15.01 -9.14
C MET A 309 -2.40 13.72 -9.40
N ASP A 310 -3.73 13.79 -9.49
CA ASP A 310 -4.56 12.64 -9.83
C ASP A 310 -4.23 12.06 -11.22
N ALA A 311 -3.89 12.90 -12.19
CA ALA A 311 -3.44 12.41 -13.50
C ALA A 311 -2.13 11.61 -13.39
N ALA A 312 -1.17 12.06 -12.58
CA ALA A 312 0.06 11.31 -12.31
C ALA A 312 -0.22 9.97 -11.60
N TRP A 313 -1.18 9.94 -10.67
CA TRP A 313 -1.59 8.71 -9.98
C TRP A 313 -2.26 7.70 -10.90
N LYS A 314 -3.12 8.14 -11.83
CA LYS A 314 -3.70 7.27 -12.85
C LYS A 314 -2.65 6.63 -13.74
N GLU A 315 -1.67 7.41 -14.15
CA GLU A 315 -0.56 6.96 -15.02
C GLU A 315 0.32 5.94 -14.28
N ALA A 316 0.65 6.20 -13.01
CA ALA A 316 1.39 5.25 -12.17
C ALA A 316 0.61 3.95 -11.89
N GLN A 317 -0.68 4.06 -11.55
CA GLN A 317 -1.58 2.92 -11.34
C GLN A 317 -1.72 2.08 -12.60
N PHE A 318 -1.77 2.72 -13.78
CA PHE A 318 -1.77 2.02 -15.06
C PHE A 318 -0.50 1.17 -15.25
N GLY A 319 0.67 1.69 -14.86
CA GLY A 319 1.92 0.92 -14.85
C GLY A 319 1.86 -0.31 -13.93
N VAL A 320 1.37 -0.15 -12.70
CA VAL A 320 1.25 -1.25 -11.72
C VAL A 320 0.24 -2.31 -12.16
N SER A 321 -0.98 -1.89 -12.50
CA SER A 321 -2.09 -2.78 -12.87
C SER A 321 -1.85 -3.54 -14.18
N SER A 322 -1.02 -2.99 -15.08
CA SER A 322 -0.56 -3.70 -16.29
C SER A 322 0.31 -4.91 -15.97
N VAL A 323 0.99 -4.93 -14.82
CA VAL A 323 1.82 -6.06 -14.37
C VAL A 323 0.98 -7.06 -13.59
N ARG A 324 0.21 -6.57 -12.61
CA ARG A 324 -0.69 -7.36 -11.75
C ARG A 324 -1.96 -6.54 -11.49
N PRO A 325 -3.12 -6.87 -12.10
CA PRO A 325 -4.35 -6.09 -11.93
C PRO A 325 -4.87 -6.03 -10.48
N ASP A 326 -4.46 -6.99 -9.65
CA ASP A 326 -4.82 -7.08 -8.23
C ASP A 326 -3.88 -6.31 -7.31
N PHE A 327 -2.77 -5.75 -7.81
CA PHE A 327 -1.86 -4.94 -7.01
C PHE A 327 -2.49 -3.60 -6.63
N LEU A 328 -2.47 -3.30 -5.34
CA LEU A 328 -2.87 -2.02 -4.78
C LEU A 328 -1.86 -0.94 -5.18
N SER A 329 -2.38 0.24 -5.49
CA SER A 329 -1.59 1.45 -5.76
C SER A 329 -1.81 2.43 -4.62
N LEU A 330 -0.73 2.82 -3.96
CA LEU A 330 -0.78 3.55 -2.70
C LEU A 330 0.10 4.79 -2.80
N ASN A 331 -0.29 5.87 -2.14
CA ASN A 331 0.49 7.09 -2.14
C ASN A 331 0.17 7.93 -0.91
N GLN A 332 1.15 8.67 -0.42
CA GLN A 332 0.95 9.59 0.68
C GLN A 332 0.19 10.84 0.24
N SER A 333 -0.89 11.19 0.93
CA SER A 333 -1.75 12.29 0.48
C SER A 333 -2.40 13.15 1.55
N GLN A 334 -2.38 12.71 2.81
CA GLN A 334 -3.26 13.29 3.84
C GLN A 334 -2.71 14.55 4.49
N TYR A 335 -1.39 14.70 4.62
CA TYR A 335 -0.77 15.88 5.20
C TYR A 335 -0.99 17.15 4.35
N GLY A 336 -1.22 17.00 3.04
CA GLY A 336 -1.08 18.08 2.08
C GLY A 336 -2.33 18.93 1.87
N TRP A 337 -3.51 18.61 2.42
CA TRP A 337 -4.77 19.29 2.07
C TRP A 337 -4.76 20.83 2.22
N THR A 338 -3.88 21.38 3.06
CA THR A 338 -3.69 22.83 3.18
C THR A 338 -2.89 23.45 2.04
N ALA A 339 -2.12 22.68 1.30
CA ALA A 339 -1.17 23.07 0.26
C ALA A 339 -1.81 23.10 -1.14
N PHE A 340 -2.91 23.84 -1.30
CA PHE A 340 -3.72 23.80 -2.51
C PHE A 340 -2.99 24.21 -3.79
N THR A 341 -1.97 25.06 -3.72
CA THR A 341 -1.14 25.38 -4.89
C THR A 341 -0.18 24.27 -5.29
N ASP A 342 0.11 23.35 -4.38
CA ASP A 342 0.93 22.17 -4.63
C ASP A 342 0.09 21.04 -5.27
N GLY A 343 -1.16 21.32 -5.65
CA GLY A 343 -2.10 20.37 -6.26
C GLY A 343 -2.99 19.65 -5.25
N TYR A 344 -2.87 19.96 -3.96
CA TYR A 344 -3.68 19.35 -2.92
C TYR A 344 -5.04 20.01 -2.76
N TYR A 345 -6.04 19.34 -3.29
CA TYR A 345 -7.41 19.53 -2.82
C TYR A 345 -7.89 18.21 -2.22
N PHE A 346 -9.04 18.24 -1.56
CA PHE A 346 -9.70 17.02 -1.09
C PHE A 346 -9.78 16.04 -2.26
N ASN A 347 -9.66 14.73 -1.99
CA ASN A 347 -9.67 13.68 -3.01
C ASN A 347 -8.48 13.63 -3.98
N VAL A 348 -7.32 14.22 -3.64
CA VAL A 348 -6.11 14.22 -4.50
C VAL A 348 -5.66 12.82 -4.98
N VAL A 349 -6.06 11.76 -4.27
CA VAL A 349 -5.82 10.33 -4.63
C VAL A 349 -7.09 9.59 -5.08
N ARG A 350 -8.09 10.29 -5.63
CA ARG A 350 -9.38 9.71 -6.06
C ARG A 350 -9.29 8.55 -7.07
N SER A 351 -8.19 8.45 -7.81
CA SER A 351 -7.92 7.33 -8.72
C SER A 351 -7.37 6.09 -8.01
N LEU A 352 -6.82 6.25 -6.81
CA LEU A 352 -6.19 5.16 -6.07
C LEU A 352 -7.23 4.39 -5.25
N PRO A 353 -7.04 3.06 -5.08
CA PRO A 353 -7.96 2.23 -4.32
C PRO A 353 -7.97 2.52 -2.81
N ILE A 354 -6.92 3.14 -2.27
CA ILE A 354 -6.73 3.40 -0.83
C ILE A 354 -6.18 4.82 -0.63
N ILE A 355 -6.68 5.52 0.38
CA ILE A 355 -6.09 6.75 0.90
C ILE A 355 -5.00 6.36 1.90
N SER A 356 -3.76 6.73 1.63
CA SER A 356 -2.63 6.41 2.50
C SER A 356 -1.86 7.69 2.84
N GLY A 357 -1.17 7.71 3.98
CA GLY A 357 -0.23 8.76 4.32
C GLY A 357 -0.24 9.16 5.77
N HIS A 358 0.53 10.22 6.08
CA HIS A 358 0.61 10.74 7.44
C HIS A 358 -0.19 12.02 7.69
N GLY A 359 -0.36 12.33 8.97
CA GLY A 359 -1.04 13.50 9.50
C GLY A 359 -0.22 14.77 9.54
N GLY A 360 -0.81 15.81 10.14
CA GLY A 360 -0.07 17.00 10.52
C GLY A 360 0.78 16.73 11.75
N TYR A 361 2.00 17.26 11.77
CA TYR A 361 2.90 17.19 12.92
C TYR A 361 2.31 17.83 14.18
N ASP A 362 2.65 17.31 15.36
CA ASP A 362 2.16 17.79 16.67
C ASP A 362 3.01 18.92 17.27
N ASP A 363 4.09 19.36 16.61
CA ASP A 363 4.92 20.49 17.06
C ASP A 363 4.40 21.88 16.64
N TYR A 364 3.32 21.92 15.85
CA TYR A 364 2.63 23.14 15.43
C TYR A 364 1.10 23.00 15.54
N GLY A 365 0.38 24.10 15.26
CA GLY A 365 -1.09 24.12 15.27
C GLY A 365 -1.69 23.55 16.56
N LEU A 366 -2.62 22.61 16.42
CA LEU A 366 -3.40 22.03 17.52
C LEU A 366 -2.63 21.03 18.41
N GLY A 367 -1.32 20.88 18.26
CA GLY A 367 -0.53 19.91 19.02
C GLY A 367 -0.94 18.48 18.70
N TYR A 368 -1.13 17.62 19.70
CA TYR A 368 -1.55 16.22 19.51
C TYR A 368 -2.94 16.03 18.86
N PHE A 369 -3.74 17.09 18.70
CA PHE A 369 -4.97 17.05 17.89
C PHE A 369 -4.72 17.29 16.39
N ASN A 370 -3.54 17.79 16.03
CA ASN A 370 -3.22 18.15 14.66
C ASN A 370 -3.23 16.93 13.72
N PRO A 371 -2.73 15.74 14.10
CA PRO A 371 -2.92 14.53 13.31
C PRO A 371 -4.39 14.26 12.98
N SER A 372 -5.25 14.06 13.99
CA SER A 372 -6.66 13.75 13.77
C SER A 372 -7.41 14.85 13.01
N TYR A 373 -7.04 16.11 13.22
CA TYR A 373 -7.57 17.22 12.42
C TYR A 373 -7.22 17.06 10.93
N PHE A 374 -5.94 16.85 10.60
CA PHE A 374 -5.52 16.65 9.21
C PHE A 374 -6.15 15.40 8.59
N LEU A 375 -6.30 14.32 9.36
CA LEU A 375 -7.00 13.12 8.93
C LEU A 375 -8.46 13.41 8.54
N GLU A 376 -9.22 14.00 9.47
CA GLU A 376 -10.64 14.27 9.26
C GLU A 376 -10.85 15.26 8.09
N MET A 377 -9.97 16.25 7.94
CA MET A 377 -9.99 17.18 6.81
C MET A 377 -9.68 16.45 5.49
N ALA A 378 -8.57 15.72 5.39
CA ALA A 378 -8.14 15.09 4.13
C ALA A 378 -9.14 14.06 3.54
N ARG A 379 -10.04 13.52 4.36
CA ARG A 379 -11.05 12.53 3.95
C ARG A 379 -12.34 13.14 3.35
N GLY A 380 -12.46 14.47 3.29
CA GLY A 380 -13.64 15.11 2.69
C GLY A 380 -13.99 14.52 1.31
N ARG A 381 -15.29 14.28 1.09
CA ARG A 381 -15.88 13.58 -0.08
C ARG A 381 -15.54 12.11 -0.30
N ASP A 382 -14.54 11.55 0.37
CA ASP A 382 -14.01 10.21 0.05
C ASP A 382 -14.05 9.25 1.23
N LEU A 383 -15.10 9.38 2.04
CA LEU A 383 -15.26 8.67 3.32
C LEU A 383 -15.42 7.14 3.18
N ALA A 384 -15.82 6.66 2.00
CA ALA A 384 -16.07 5.24 1.75
C ALA A 384 -14.83 4.46 1.30
N ARG A 385 -13.74 5.16 0.94
CA ARG A 385 -12.50 4.51 0.56
C ARG A 385 -11.68 4.18 1.80
N ASP A 386 -11.09 2.99 1.81
CA ASP A 386 -10.14 2.56 2.84
C ASP A 386 -9.07 3.64 3.08
N CYS A 387 -8.84 3.96 4.34
CA CYS A 387 -7.89 4.94 4.80
C CYS A 387 -6.87 4.30 5.75
N TRP A 388 -5.60 4.29 5.32
CA TRP A 388 -4.48 3.75 6.09
C TRP A 388 -3.59 4.91 6.53
N TYR A 389 -3.54 5.16 7.84
CA TYR A 389 -3.11 6.46 8.33
C TYR A 389 -1.99 6.41 9.36
N LEU A 390 -1.02 7.30 9.19
CA LEU A 390 0.10 7.52 10.10
C LEU A 390 -0.09 8.83 10.89
N PRO A 391 -0.35 8.84 12.20
CA PRO A 391 -0.58 10.10 12.92
C PRO A 391 0.58 11.11 12.86
N THR A 392 1.78 10.71 13.32
CA THR A 392 2.97 11.58 13.41
C THR A 392 4.24 10.86 13.00
N TRP A 393 5.33 11.61 12.79
CA TRP A 393 6.62 11.12 12.27
C TRP A 393 7.78 11.21 13.29
N TYR A 394 7.52 11.42 14.58
CA TYR A 394 8.59 11.67 15.57
C TYR A 394 9.17 10.39 16.17
N GLY A 395 10.50 10.36 16.37
CA GLY A 395 11.22 9.21 16.94
C GLY A 395 11.39 9.23 18.46
N ASN A 396 11.05 10.34 19.12
CA ASN A 396 11.17 10.53 20.57
C ASN A 396 9.81 10.52 21.28
N THR A 397 8.75 10.07 20.61
CA THR A 397 7.39 9.96 21.15
C THR A 397 7.33 8.99 22.32
N THR A 398 6.67 9.38 23.41
CA THR A 398 6.47 8.53 24.59
C THR A 398 5.36 7.51 24.37
N ASP A 399 5.23 6.50 25.24
CA ASP A 399 4.11 5.55 25.20
C ASP A 399 2.74 6.29 25.29
N ASP A 400 2.64 7.34 26.10
CA ASP A 400 1.39 8.08 26.31
C ASP A 400 1.03 8.96 25.11
N ASP A 401 2.01 9.65 24.54
CA ASP A 401 1.79 10.50 23.36
C ASP A 401 1.42 9.66 22.14
N TYR A 402 2.12 8.52 21.93
CA TYR A 402 1.79 7.58 20.87
C TYR A 402 0.36 7.04 21.05
N ARG A 403 -0.01 6.61 22.26
CA ARG A 403 -1.37 6.12 22.55
C ARG A 403 -2.43 7.20 22.27
N LEU A 404 -2.17 8.44 22.69
CA LEU A 404 -3.08 9.57 22.50
C LEU A 404 -3.35 9.82 21.01
N GLU A 405 -2.30 9.97 20.21
CA GLU A 405 -2.41 10.25 18.78
C GLU A 405 -3.08 9.10 18.01
N GLN A 406 -2.69 7.85 18.31
CA GLN A 406 -3.27 6.66 17.71
C GLN A 406 -4.77 6.56 18.02
N ASN A 407 -5.17 6.75 19.28
CA ASN A 407 -6.57 6.66 19.68
C ASN A 407 -7.42 7.82 19.14
N LEU A 408 -6.87 9.05 19.08
CA LEU A 408 -7.56 10.19 18.49
C LEU A 408 -7.84 10.00 17.00
N SER A 409 -6.96 9.30 16.28
CA SER A 409 -7.16 8.94 14.87
C SER A 409 -8.05 7.72 14.68
N PHE A 410 -7.83 6.65 15.44
CA PHE A 410 -8.60 5.39 15.34
C PHE A 410 -10.10 5.60 15.56
N GLN A 411 -10.49 6.45 16.52
CA GLN A 411 -11.90 6.73 16.80
C GLN A 411 -12.66 7.38 15.63
N THR A 412 -11.96 7.85 14.58
CA THR A 412 -12.56 8.48 13.40
C THR A 412 -13.08 7.46 12.37
N GLY A 413 -12.90 6.15 12.62
CA GLY A 413 -13.42 5.09 11.75
C GLY A 413 -12.61 5.00 10.46
N ILE A 414 -11.35 4.61 10.60
CA ILE A 414 -10.40 4.38 9.50
C ILE A 414 -9.90 2.94 9.53
N GLU A 415 -9.60 2.38 8.36
CA GLU A 415 -9.41 0.95 8.10
C GLU A 415 -7.97 0.47 8.35
N GLY A 416 -7.03 1.39 8.62
CA GLY A 416 -5.67 1.06 8.99
C GLY A 416 -4.94 2.12 9.80
N MET A 417 -4.10 1.67 10.72
CA MET A 417 -3.19 2.52 11.51
C MET A 417 -1.73 2.18 11.22
N MET A 418 -0.88 3.19 11.22
CA MET A 418 0.56 3.06 10.99
C MET A 418 1.41 3.56 12.16
N SER A 419 2.63 3.03 12.25
CA SER A 419 3.74 3.60 13.03
C SER A 419 4.83 4.17 12.11
N PRO A 420 5.51 5.25 12.50
CA PRO A 420 6.50 5.91 11.65
C PRO A 420 7.87 5.22 11.71
N PRO A 421 8.74 5.42 10.69
CA PRO A 421 10.07 4.79 10.65
C PRO A 421 10.97 5.09 11.85
N PRO A 422 10.98 6.31 12.40
CA PRO A 422 11.74 6.61 13.61
C PRO A 422 11.28 5.84 14.86
N LEU A 423 10.06 5.28 14.89
CA LEU A 423 9.53 4.46 15.99
C LEU A 423 9.50 2.97 15.65
N ASP A 424 10.24 2.51 14.63
CA ASP A 424 10.31 1.08 14.33
C ASP A 424 10.71 0.30 15.60
N PRO A 425 9.81 -0.54 16.16
CA PRO A 425 10.01 -1.11 17.48
C PRO A 425 11.17 -2.09 17.53
N ALA A 426 11.63 -2.65 16.40
CA ALA A 426 12.83 -3.48 16.36
C ALA A 426 14.11 -2.66 16.62
N ARG A 427 14.11 -1.38 16.27
CA ARG A 427 15.28 -0.49 16.33
C ARG A 427 15.20 0.60 17.39
N ASN A 428 13.99 0.99 17.77
CA ASN A 428 13.73 2.02 18.77
C ASN A 428 12.85 1.46 19.91
N PRO A 429 13.28 1.51 21.17
CA PRO A 429 12.45 1.11 22.30
C PRO A 429 11.38 2.14 22.69
N SER A 430 11.48 3.40 22.21
CA SER A 430 10.48 4.45 22.49
C SER A 430 9.11 4.06 21.95
N ALA A 431 8.06 4.33 22.72
CA ALA A 431 6.67 3.97 22.42
C ALA A 431 6.40 2.47 22.15
N ARG A 432 7.40 1.57 22.30
CA ARG A 432 7.29 0.15 21.92
C ARG A 432 6.14 -0.55 22.65
N LYS A 433 5.90 -0.22 23.92
CA LYS A 433 4.81 -0.84 24.69
C LYS A 433 3.47 -0.37 24.17
N ALA A 434 3.32 0.93 23.93
CA ALA A 434 2.10 1.50 23.37
C ALA A 434 1.82 1.00 21.95
N ILE A 435 2.85 0.77 21.12
CA ILE A 435 2.71 0.13 19.79
C ILE A 435 2.05 -1.24 19.92
N VAL A 436 2.61 -2.12 20.78
CA VAL A 436 2.07 -3.48 20.97
C VAL A 436 0.66 -3.44 21.55
N GLU A 437 0.40 -2.55 22.50
CA GLU A 437 -0.91 -2.33 23.13
C GLU A 437 -1.96 -1.90 22.09
N CYS A 438 -1.66 -0.85 21.32
CA CYS A 438 -2.55 -0.31 20.30
C CYS A 438 -2.80 -1.33 19.19
N ASN A 439 -1.76 -2.00 18.68
CA ASN A 439 -1.91 -3.02 17.63
C ASN A 439 -2.82 -4.17 18.08
N ARG A 440 -2.66 -4.67 19.31
CA ARG A 440 -3.53 -5.73 19.85
C ARG A 440 -4.99 -5.28 19.97
N LEU A 441 -5.21 -4.07 20.49
CA LEU A 441 -6.54 -3.50 20.62
C LEU A 441 -7.20 -3.30 19.25
N MET A 442 -6.51 -2.63 18.34
CA MET A 442 -7.02 -2.22 17.03
C MET A 442 -7.16 -3.41 16.09
N GLY A 443 -6.26 -4.40 16.15
CA GLY A 443 -6.39 -5.65 15.40
C GLY A 443 -7.62 -6.47 15.81
N ARG A 444 -8.12 -6.29 17.03
CA ARG A 444 -9.37 -6.91 17.51
C ARG A 444 -10.58 -6.06 17.13
N LEU A 445 -10.61 -4.80 17.56
CA LEU A 445 -11.79 -3.93 17.45
C LEU A 445 -11.93 -3.26 16.08
N GLY A 446 -10.82 -2.87 15.45
CA GLY A 446 -10.80 -2.11 14.19
C GLY A 446 -11.45 -2.85 13.02
N THR A 447 -11.62 -4.16 13.11
CA THR A 447 -12.35 -4.96 12.12
C THR A 447 -13.77 -4.45 11.86
N ILE A 448 -14.40 -3.77 12.82
CA ILE A 448 -15.72 -3.13 12.61
C ILE A 448 -15.66 -2.10 11.48
N PHE A 449 -14.57 -1.34 11.35
CA PHE A 449 -14.41 -0.32 10.32
C PHE A 449 -14.24 -0.91 8.91
N THR A 450 -13.86 -2.18 8.80
CA THR A 450 -13.74 -2.88 7.50
C THR A 450 -15.10 -3.29 6.89
N THR A 451 -16.19 -3.10 7.65
CA THR A 451 -17.55 -3.50 7.24
C THR A 451 -18.57 -2.39 7.45
N MET A 452 -18.35 -1.54 8.46
CA MET A 452 -19.22 -0.42 8.81
C MET A 452 -19.03 0.74 7.80
N PRO A 453 -20.12 1.30 7.24
CA PRO A 453 -20.03 2.53 6.46
C PRO A 453 -19.65 3.72 7.34
N ALA A 454 -18.99 4.72 6.75
CA ALA A 454 -18.63 5.94 7.46
C ALA A 454 -19.86 6.66 8.04
N THR A 455 -19.77 7.04 9.32
CA THR A 455 -20.84 7.78 9.99
C THR A 455 -20.77 9.27 9.65
N ARG A 456 -21.86 9.83 9.13
CA ARG A 456 -22.01 11.28 8.91
C ARG A 456 -22.70 11.92 10.12
N PRO A 457 -22.02 12.77 10.91
CA PRO A 457 -22.61 13.44 12.06
C PRO A 457 -23.56 14.57 11.63
N PRO A 458 -24.48 15.02 12.50
CA PRO A 458 -25.43 16.07 12.16
C PRO A 458 -24.82 17.46 11.95
N VAL A 459 -23.54 17.68 12.27
CA VAL A 459 -22.89 18.98 12.15
C VAL A 459 -21.70 18.88 11.20
N ALA A 460 -21.65 19.81 10.25
CA ALA A 460 -20.57 19.95 9.29
C ALA A 460 -19.76 21.24 9.53
N MET A 461 -18.53 21.27 9.03
CA MET A 461 -17.65 22.44 9.04
C MET A 461 -17.13 22.67 7.62
N LEU A 462 -17.33 23.87 7.08
CA LEU A 462 -16.98 24.18 5.70
C LEU A 462 -15.51 24.61 5.56
N TYR A 463 -14.78 23.92 4.68
CA TYR A 463 -13.57 24.44 4.03
C TYR A 463 -13.93 24.90 2.62
N SER A 464 -13.60 26.15 2.26
CA SER A 464 -14.06 26.73 0.99
C SER A 464 -12.91 26.98 0.03
N LEU A 465 -12.89 26.28 -1.09
CA LEU A 465 -11.94 26.56 -2.17
C LEU A 465 -12.20 27.94 -2.79
N SER A 466 -13.47 28.37 -2.84
CA SER A 466 -13.86 29.70 -3.30
C SER A 466 -13.17 30.80 -2.51
N ASP A 467 -13.19 30.72 -1.17
CA ASP A 467 -12.54 31.71 -0.30
C ASP A 467 -11.01 31.71 -0.48
N VAL A 468 -10.42 30.52 -0.61
CA VAL A 468 -8.99 30.32 -0.82
C VAL A 468 -8.52 30.92 -2.15
N ILE A 469 -9.21 30.63 -3.25
CA ILE A 469 -8.89 31.18 -4.57
C ILE A 469 -9.13 32.70 -4.60
N ALA A 470 -10.19 33.20 -3.96
CA ALA A 470 -10.45 34.64 -3.88
C ALA A 470 -9.38 35.38 -3.05
N ALA A 471 -8.88 34.78 -1.97
CA ALA A 471 -7.72 35.33 -1.27
C ALA A 471 -6.51 35.41 -2.21
N GLN A 472 -6.29 34.37 -3.02
CA GLN A 472 -5.20 34.33 -3.98
C GLN A 472 -5.31 35.35 -5.12
N THR A 473 -6.50 35.92 -5.42
CA THR A 473 -6.64 37.04 -6.37
C THR A 473 -6.34 38.41 -5.76
N THR A 474 -6.30 38.53 -4.42
CA THR A 474 -5.84 39.74 -3.69
C THR A 474 -4.41 39.69 -3.10
N ASP A 475 -3.96 38.55 -2.57
CA ASP A 475 -2.54 38.23 -2.33
C ASP A 475 -2.03 36.90 -2.98
N ARG A 476 -1.07 36.97 -3.92
CA ARG A 476 -0.50 35.81 -4.66
C ARG A 476 0.39 34.90 -3.79
N SER A 477 0.82 35.38 -2.62
CA SER A 477 1.64 34.62 -1.68
C SER A 477 0.83 33.63 -0.84
N VAL A 478 -0.51 33.73 -0.88
CA VAL A 478 -1.43 32.75 -0.31
C VAL A 478 -1.36 31.48 -1.16
N ASN A 479 -0.47 30.59 -0.74
CA ASN A 479 -0.22 29.29 -1.36
C ASN A 479 -0.69 28.12 -0.48
N TYR A 480 -0.84 28.38 0.82
CA TYR A 480 -1.32 27.43 1.80
C TYR A 480 -2.52 28.01 2.56
N ALA A 481 -3.47 27.17 2.95
CA ALA A 481 -4.68 27.59 3.65
C ALA A 481 -4.35 28.30 4.98
N HIS A 482 -3.27 27.90 5.66
CA HIS A 482 -2.84 28.54 6.91
C HIS A 482 -2.24 29.94 6.71
N ALA A 483 -2.12 30.44 5.48
CA ALA A 483 -1.71 31.82 5.17
C ALA A 483 -2.90 32.79 5.03
N MET A 484 -4.12 32.35 5.36
CA MET A 484 -5.32 33.17 5.31
C MET A 484 -6.24 32.95 6.52
N PRO A 485 -7.14 33.90 6.83
CA PRO A 485 -7.98 33.84 8.02
C PRO A 485 -8.75 32.54 8.20
N GLN A 486 -9.39 31.99 7.16
CA GLN A 486 -10.10 30.72 7.30
C GLN A 486 -9.18 29.61 7.82
N GLY A 487 -8.04 29.35 7.17
CA GLY A 487 -7.16 28.24 7.58
C GLY A 487 -6.48 28.45 8.93
N GLU A 488 -6.25 29.70 9.36
CA GLU A 488 -5.78 29.99 10.73
C GLU A 488 -6.85 29.70 11.80
N ARG A 489 -8.13 29.93 11.48
CA ARG A 489 -9.21 29.95 12.46
C ARG A 489 -10.03 28.66 12.49
N LEU A 490 -10.10 27.92 11.38
CA LEU A 490 -10.78 26.63 11.25
C LEU A 490 -10.36 25.58 12.31
N PRO A 491 -9.07 25.49 12.72
CA PRO A 491 -8.65 24.57 13.77
C PRO A 491 -9.37 24.79 15.12
N PHE A 492 -9.74 26.03 15.46
CA PHE A 492 -10.49 26.31 16.68
C PHE A 492 -11.95 25.84 16.59
N THR A 493 -12.55 25.90 15.40
CA THR A 493 -13.89 25.34 15.16
C THR A 493 -13.87 23.82 15.29
N TYR A 494 -12.83 23.16 14.79
CA TYR A 494 -12.62 21.73 15.01
C TYR A 494 -12.51 21.38 16.51
N LEU A 495 -11.66 22.09 17.26
CA LEU A 495 -11.52 21.89 18.70
C LEU A 495 -12.82 22.18 19.46
N ALA A 496 -13.59 23.19 19.04
CA ALA A 496 -14.86 23.53 19.66
C ALA A 496 -15.84 22.34 19.64
N GLY A 497 -15.85 21.54 18.56
CA GLY A 497 -16.63 20.30 18.49
C GLY A 497 -16.19 19.26 19.52
N LYS A 498 -14.86 19.07 19.68
CA LYS A 498 -14.31 18.13 20.68
C LYS A 498 -14.68 18.55 22.10
N LEU A 499 -14.61 19.84 22.43
CA LEU A 499 -14.93 20.38 23.77
C LEU A 499 -16.40 20.21 24.18
N ILE A 500 -17.32 20.15 23.22
CA ILE A 500 -18.76 20.01 23.47
C ILE A 500 -19.28 18.60 23.18
N GLN A 501 -18.38 17.63 23.03
CA GLN A 501 -18.67 16.22 22.73
C GLN A 501 -19.60 16.05 21.51
N ARG A 502 -19.39 16.88 20.48
CA ARG A 502 -20.10 16.80 19.20
C ARG A 502 -19.11 16.63 18.06
N GLN A 503 -19.27 15.54 17.33
CA GLN A 503 -18.46 15.28 16.14
C GLN A 503 -18.86 16.23 15.02
N PHE A 504 -17.89 16.94 14.45
CA PHE A 504 -18.05 17.75 13.25
C PHE A 504 -17.40 17.03 12.08
N LEU A 505 -18.04 17.06 10.91
CA LEU A 505 -17.47 16.53 9.68
C LEU A 505 -17.02 17.67 8.76
N PRO A 506 -15.78 17.67 8.28
CA PRO A 506 -15.36 18.59 7.22
C PRO A 506 -16.14 18.34 5.93
N ILE A 507 -16.61 19.42 5.31
CA ILE A 507 -17.23 19.42 3.99
C ILE A 507 -16.61 20.51 3.13
N VAL A 508 -16.80 20.42 1.83
CA VAL A 508 -16.29 21.40 0.85
C VAL A 508 -17.40 22.09 0.06
N ASP A 509 -17.04 23.10 -0.73
CA ASP A 509 -17.97 23.84 -1.59
C ASP A 509 -18.84 22.89 -2.44
N GLU A 510 -18.26 21.81 -2.96
CA GLU A 510 -18.98 20.81 -3.76
C GLU A 510 -20.08 20.09 -2.98
N ASP A 511 -19.83 19.72 -1.72
CA ASP A 511 -20.83 19.04 -0.88
C ASP A 511 -22.02 19.95 -0.56
N VAL A 512 -21.80 21.28 -0.57
CA VAL A 512 -22.84 22.27 -0.38
C VAL A 512 -23.74 22.35 -1.62
N VAL A 513 -23.14 22.43 -2.81
CA VAL A 513 -23.88 22.66 -4.06
C VAL A 513 -24.51 21.38 -4.64
N ASP A 514 -23.95 20.19 -4.37
CA ASP A 514 -24.44 18.92 -4.90
C ASP A 514 -25.55 18.28 -4.04
N GLY A 515 -25.88 18.90 -2.89
CA GLY A 515 -26.92 18.43 -1.97
C GLY A 515 -26.44 17.47 -0.88
N THR A 516 -25.16 17.08 -0.86
CA THR A 516 -24.58 16.20 0.18
C THR A 516 -24.75 16.80 1.58
N LEU A 517 -24.57 18.12 1.72
CA LEU A 517 -24.82 18.85 2.97
C LEU A 517 -26.27 18.62 3.45
N ALA A 518 -27.24 18.89 2.59
CA ALA A 518 -28.67 18.83 2.91
C ALA A 518 -29.14 17.39 3.20
N ALA A 519 -28.55 16.39 2.54
CA ALA A 519 -28.93 14.99 2.70
C ALA A 519 -28.49 14.39 4.05
N HIS A 520 -27.41 14.90 4.64
CA HIS A 520 -26.73 14.21 5.76
C HIS A 520 -26.53 15.05 7.02
N HIS A 521 -26.63 16.38 6.92
CA HIS A 521 -26.30 17.27 8.02
C HIS A 521 -27.50 18.17 8.37
N LYS A 522 -27.54 18.58 9.63
CA LYS A 522 -28.55 19.50 10.19
C LYS A 522 -28.00 20.89 10.43
N ALA A 523 -26.68 21.02 10.56
CA ALA A 523 -26.00 22.30 10.76
C ALA A 523 -24.67 22.34 9.98
N VAL A 524 -24.27 23.54 9.56
CA VAL A 524 -22.96 23.81 8.96
C VAL A 524 -22.34 25.05 9.61
N ILE A 525 -21.04 24.98 9.91
CA ILE A 525 -20.28 26.08 10.51
C ILE A 525 -19.32 26.66 9.48
N LEU A 526 -19.40 27.97 9.28
CA LEU A 526 -18.51 28.77 8.44
C LEU A 526 -17.57 29.59 9.33
N THR A 527 -16.27 29.44 9.10
CA THR A 527 -15.23 30.04 9.95
C THR A 527 -14.41 31.03 9.14
N ALA A 528 -14.44 32.30 9.53
CA ALA A 528 -13.66 33.39 8.94
C ALA A 528 -13.71 33.48 7.40
N ILE A 529 -14.85 33.10 6.81
CA ILE A 529 -15.09 33.12 5.37
C ILE A 529 -15.28 34.56 4.89
N ARG A 530 -14.53 34.96 3.87
CA ARG A 530 -14.61 36.31 3.31
C ARG A 530 -15.29 36.36 1.95
N TYR A 531 -15.22 35.25 1.21
CA TYR A 531 -15.83 35.09 -0.09
C TYR A 531 -16.38 33.67 -0.27
N LEU A 532 -17.53 33.57 -0.95
CA LEU A 532 -18.07 32.32 -1.48
C LEU A 532 -18.51 32.56 -2.91
N ASP A 533 -18.44 31.52 -3.74
CA ASP A 533 -19.10 31.57 -5.05
C ASP A 533 -20.61 31.80 -4.87
N PRO A 534 -21.28 32.57 -5.76
CA PRO A 534 -22.72 32.79 -5.66
C PRO A 534 -23.54 31.51 -5.60
N THR A 535 -23.10 30.43 -6.27
CA THR A 535 -23.80 29.14 -6.24
C THR A 535 -23.73 28.48 -4.86
N VAL A 536 -22.56 28.52 -4.21
CA VAL A 536 -22.37 28.02 -2.83
C VAL A 536 -23.22 28.84 -1.86
N THR A 537 -23.24 30.18 -2.03
CA THR A 537 -24.07 31.07 -1.21
C THR A 537 -25.55 30.71 -1.34
N ALA A 538 -26.06 30.60 -2.56
CA ALA A 538 -27.46 30.26 -2.82
C ALA A 538 -27.84 28.89 -2.23
N ALA A 539 -26.96 27.89 -2.33
CA ALA A 539 -27.20 26.57 -1.74
C ALA A 539 -27.21 26.59 -0.20
N LEU A 540 -26.38 27.41 0.45
CA LEU A 540 -26.44 27.61 1.91
C LEU A 540 -27.72 28.33 2.34
N GLU A 541 -28.19 29.31 1.57
CA GLU A 541 -29.47 29.98 1.82
C GLU A 541 -30.66 29.04 1.65
N ASP A 542 -30.62 28.16 0.65
CA ASP A 542 -31.62 27.12 0.44
C ASP A 542 -31.63 26.09 1.58
N PHE A 543 -30.46 25.63 2.00
CA PHE A 543 -30.32 24.76 3.17
C PHE A 543 -30.93 25.41 4.43
N ALA A 544 -30.68 26.70 4.65
CA ALA A 544 -31.26 27.45 5.76
C ALA A 544 -32.79 27.59 5.64
N ALA A 545 -33.30 27.88 4.44
CA ALA A 545 -34.73 27.99 4.17
C ALA A 545 -35.49 26.68 4.44
N HIS A 546 -34.83 25.54 4.28
CA HIS A 546 -35.38 24.21 4.55
C HIS A 546 -35.08 23.68 5.97
N GLY A 547 -34.72 24.57 6.90
CA GLY A 547 -34.56 24.24 8.32
C GLY A 547 -33.17 23.77 8.74
N GLY A 548 -32.20 23.80 7.82
CA GLY A 548 -30.78 23.65 8.15
C GLY A 548 -30.26 24.85 8.93
N LEU A 549 -29.30 24.62 9.83
CA LEU A 549 -28.68 25.69 10.62
C LEU A 549 -27.35 26.12 10.00
N VAL A 550 -27.25 27.37 9.56
CA VAL A 550 -25.99 27.95 9.05
C VAL A 550 -25.41 28.88 10.11
N LEU A 551 -24.23 28.54 10.66
CA LEU A 551 -23.56 29.29 11.72
C LEU A 551 -22.31 29.98 11.20
N LEU A 552 -22.18 31.29 11.44
CA LEU A 552 -21.02 32.09 11.04
C LEU A 552 -20.24 32.53 12.27
N THR A 553 -18.92 32.39 12.26
CA THR A 553 -18.07 33.08 13.24
C THR A 553 -18.14 34.59 13.04
N GLY A 554 -17.83 35.36 14.09
CA GLY A 554 -17.97 36.82 14.10
C GLY A 554 -17.02 37.56 13.15
N ASP A 555 -16.04 36.86 12.58
CA ASP A 555 -15.06 37.34 11.61
C ASP A 555 -15.36 36.92 10.15
N CYS A 556 -16.49 36.25 9.89
CA CYS A 556 -16.99 36.10 8.52
C CYS A 556 -17.45 37.45 7.97
N THR A 557 -17.14 37.74 6.70
CA THR A 557 -17.64 38.95 6.00
C THR A 557 -18.70 38.64 4.95
N VAL A 558 -18.92 37.36 4.63
CA VAL A 558 -20.03 36.95 3.76
C VAL A 558 -21.38 37.13 4.46
N THR A 559 -22.40 37.45 3.68
CA THR A 559 -23.79 37.53 4.15
C THR A 559 -24.57 36.37 3.54
N ILE A 560 -25.18 35.54 4.38
CA ILE A 560 -26.01 34.40 3.98
C ILE A 560 -27.37 34.57 4.62
N LYS A 561 -28.42 34.67 3.82
CA LYS A 561 -29.79 34.76 4.32
C LYS A 561 -30.14 33.53 5.15
N GLY A 562 -30.76 33.75 6.31
CA GLY A 562 -31.16 32.68 7.24
C GLY A 562 -30.05 32.17 8.15
N SER A 563 -28.83 32.70 8.03
CA SER A 563 -27.71 32.32 8.89
C SER A 563 -27.70 33.03 10.25
N VAL A 564 -27.01 32.43 11.22
CA VAL A 564 -26.82 32.97 12.57
C VAL A 564 -25.35 33.36 12.76
N ASN A 565 -25.10 34.64 13.02
CA ASN A 565 -23.79 35.11 13.44
C ASN A 565 -23.59 34.80 14.93
N LEU A 566 -22.54 34.06 15.25
CA LEU A 566 -22.19 33.64 16.61
C LEU A 566 -21.62 34.79 17.46
N GLY A 567 -21.16 35.88 16.83
CA GLY A 567 -20.56 37.03 17.50
C GLY A 567 -19.18 36.75 18.13
N VAL A 568 -18.59 35.59 17.85
CA VAL A 568 -17.31 35.13 18.43
C VAL A 568 -16.27 35.01 17.33
N LYS A 569 -15.11 35.65 17.55
CA LYS A 569 -13.90 35.48 16.75
C LYS A 569 -12.92 34.59 17.53
N PRO A 570 -12.66 33.34 17.10
CA PRO A 570 -11.70 32.48 17.78
C PRO A 570 -10.27 33.03 17.65
N ARG A 571 -9.53 33.09 18.74
CA ARG A 571 -8.15 33.61 18.75
C ARG A 571 -7.36 33.12 19.94
N LEU A 572 -6.04 33.06 19.82
CA LEU A 572 -5.19 32.72 20.96
C LEU A 572 -5.33 33.78 22.07
N PRO A 573 -5.32 33.40 23.35
CA PRO A 573 -5.49 34.35 24.46
C PRO A 573 -4.45 35.48 24.44
N ASP A 574 -3.23 35.14 24.05
CA ASP A 574 -2.07 36.04 24.09
C ASP A 574 -1.74 36.67 22.73
N GLU A 575 -2.57 36.44 21.69
CA GLU A 575 -2.32 36.89 20.32
C GLU A 575 -2.11 38.41 20.21
N GLU A 576 -2.79 39.17 21.07
CA GLU A 576 -2.70 40.64 21.10
C GLU A 576 -1.56 41.18 21.95
N SER A 577 -0.89 40.32 22.72
CA SER A 577 0.17 40.72 23.65
C SER A 577 1.37 41.29 22.89
N ALA A 578 2.06 42.26 23.51
CA ALA A 578 3.25 42.87 22.92
C ALA A 578 4.35 41.82 22.68
N ALA A 579 4.48 40.83 23.57
CA ALA A 579 5.44 39.74 23.44
C ALA A 579 5.16 38.86 22.21
N TYR A 580 3.90 38.40 22.03
CA TYR A 580 3.50 37.60 20.89
C TYR A 580 3.74 38.35 19.57
N LYS A 581 3.27 39.61 19.48
CA LYS A 581 3.45 40.46 18.30
C LYS A 581 4.92 40.72 17.98
N ALA A 582 5.77 40.94 18.99
CA ALA A 582 7.20 41.13 18.78
C ALA A 582 7.87 39.87 18.21
N ILE A 583 7.50 38.68 18.69
CA ILE A 583 8.02 37.41 18.19
C ILE A 583 7.59 37.17 16.73
N VAL A 584 6.30 37.37 16.42
CA VAL A 584 5.76 37.25 15.05
C VAL A 584 6.41 38.23 14.10
N ALA A 585 6.52 39.51 14.48
CA ALA A 585 7.17 40.55 13.68
C ALA A 585 8.65 40.22 13.42
N ALA A 586 9.33 39.65 14.41
CA ALA A 586 10.72 39.18 14.30
C ALA A 586 10.86 37.81 13.60
N LYS A 587 9.77 37.13 13.24
CA LYS A 587 9.72 35.78 12.66
C LYS A 587 10.46 34.72 13.49
N LYS A 588 10.47 34.87 14.82
CA LYS A 588 11.11 33.93 15.76
C LYS A 588 10.14 32.82 16.16
N TRP A 589 9.68 32.03 15.19
CA TRP A 589 8.62 31.03 15.39
C TRP A 589 8.84 30.06 16.57
N PRO A 590 10.06 29.55 16.86
CA PRO A 590 10.28 28.68 18.02
C PRO A 590 9.91 29.33 19.36
N ASP A 591 10.07 30.65 19.47
CA ASP A 591 9.78 31.42 20.69
C ASP A 591 8.26 31.55 20.92
N LEU A 592 7.40 31.19 19.94
CA LEU A 592 5.93 31.16 20.12
C LEU A 592 5.43 29.96 20.91
N THR A 593 6.26 28.94 21.12
CA THR A 593 5.86 27.67 21.77
C THR A 593 5.07 27.88 23.08
N PRO A 594 5.48 28.75 24.02
CA PRO A 594 4.74 28.97 25.27
C PRO A 594 3.34 29.59 25.08
N PHE A 595 3.10 30.28 23.96
CA PHE A 595 1.82 30.91 23.62
C PHE A 595 0.91 29.99 22.80
N GLN A 596 1.43 28.85 22.37
CA GLN A 596 0.80 27.92 21.43
C GLN A 596 0.73 26.49 21.98
N THR A 597 0.69 26.32 23.30
CA THR A 597 0.43 25.00 23.91
C THR A 597 -0.98 24.52 23.61
N VAL A 598 -1.24 23.21 23.73
CA VAL A 598 -2.59 22.68 23.52
C VAL A 598 -3.59 23.28 24.52
N ALA A 599 -3.17 23.54 25.77
CA ALA A 599 -4.01 24.22 26.76
C ALA A 599 -4.44 25.63 26.29
N LYS A 600 -3.55 26.38 25.62
CA LYS A 600 -3.87 27.69 25.04
C LYS A 600 -4.82 27.59 23.86
N HIS A 601 -4.68 26.56 23.01
CA HIS A 601 -5.60 26.30 21.91
C HIS A 601 -7.00 25.88 22.39
N VAL A 602 -7.07 25.06 23.44
CA VAL A 602 -8.33 24.71 24.11
C VAL A 602 -9.00 25.98 24.67
N GLN A 603 -8.25 26.80 25.41
CA GLN A 603 -8.75 28.07 25.95
C GLN A 603 -9.25 29.02 24.82
N ALA A 604 -8.57 29.05 23.68
CA ALA A 604 -8.97 29.83 22.51
C ALA A 604 -10.30 29.37 21.88
N ALA A 605 -10.57 28.06 21.92
CA ALA A 605 -11.76 27.47 21.32
C ALA A 605 -13.01 27.53 22.24
N GLU A 606 -12.83 27.64 23.56
CA GLU A 606 -13.92 27.64 24.56
C GLU A 606 -15.06 28.65 24.28
N PRO A 607 -14.79 29.94 23.95
CA PRO A 607 -15.88 30.88 23.67
C PRO A 607 -16.71 30.48 22.45
N LEU A 608 -16.05 29.94 21.42
CA LEU A 608 -16.70 29.49 20.20
C LEU A 608 -17.51 28.20 20.47
N ALA A 609 -16.94 27.27 21.23
CA ALA A 609 -17.60 26.06 21.70
C ALA A 609 -18.92 26.35 22.42
N LYS A 610 -18.91 27.31 23.36
CA LYS A 610 -20.12 27.74 24.08
C LYS A 610 -21.16 28.35 23.15
N ALA A 611 -20.74 29.21 22.22
CA ALA A 611 -21.65 29.86 21.27
C ALA A 611 -22.29 28.84 20.31
N ILE A 612 -21.51 27.90 19.79
CA ILE A 612 -22.01 26.80 18.94
C ILE A 612 -22.97 25.92 19.74
N ALA A 613 -22.57 25.46 20.93
CA ALA A 613 -23.40 24.59 21.76
C ALA A 613 -24.79 25.20 22.02
N ALA A 614 -24.86 26.49 22.35
CA ALA A 614 -26.13 27.17 22.60
C ALA A 614 -27.07 27.17 21.38
N GLN A 615 -26.54 27.19 20.14
CA GLN A 615 -27.36 27.11 18.93
C GLN A 615 -27.73 25.67 18.60
N LEU A 616 -26.81 24.73 18.78
CA LEU A 616 -27.09 23.30 18.58
C LEU A 616 -28.13 22.77 19.58
N ASP A 617 -28.10 23.23 20.83
CA ASP A 617 -29.11 22.91 21.85
C ASP A 617 -30.49 23.42 21.43
N LYS A 618 -30.60 24.66 20.95
CA LYS A 618 -31.86 25.22 20.41
C LYS A 618 -32.38 24.43 19.21
N ALA A 619 -31.47 23.87 18.41
CA ALA A 619 -31.80 23.03 17.26
C ALA A 619 -32.05 21.55 17.63
N GLY A 620 -31.99 21.18 18.92
CA GLY A 620 -32.20 19.81 19.37
C GLY A 620 -31.13 18.82 18.89
N ILE A 621 -29.89 19.28 18.69
CA ILE A 621 -28.73 18.46 18.32
C ILE A 621 -27.92 18.18 19.60
N PRO A 622 -28.15 17.06 20.31
CA PRO A 622 -27.49 16.79 21.59
C PRO A 622 -26.00 16.44 21.42
N PRO A 623 -25.20 16.49 22.50
CA PRO A 623 -23.90 15.83 22.52
C PRO A 623 -24.05 14.31 22.33
N LEU A 624 -22.95 13.64 21.96
CA LEU A 624 -22.94 12.19 21.78
C LEU A 624 -23.19 11.43 23.10
N PHE A 625 -22.67 11.97 24.20
CA PHE A 625 -22.95 11.57 25.58
C PHE A 625 -22.69 12.77 26.49
N GLU A 626 -23.24 12.76 27.69
CA GLU A 626 -22.91 13.79 28.69
C GLU A 626 -21.60 13.43 29.39
N CYS A 627 -20.71 14.41 29.53
CA CYS A 627 -19.43 14.27 30.20
C CYS A 627 -19.14 15.52 31.02
N ASP A 628 -18.69 15.36 32.27
CA ASP A 628 -18.28 16.47 33.14
C ASP A 628 -16.84 16.96 32.87
N ALA A 629 -16.10 16.28 31.99
CA ALA A 629 -14.73 16.61 31.62
C ALA A 629 -14.63 16.94 30.12
N ALA A 630 -14.48 18.23 29.79
CA ALA A 630 -14.42 18.71 28.40
C ALA A 630 -13.21 18.19 27.59
N GLY A 631 -12.16 17.73 28.27
CA GLY A 631 -10.98 17.13 27.64
C GLY A 631 -11.19 15.69 27.15
N ILE A 632 -12.35 15.08 27.39
CA ILE A 632 -12.73 13.80 26.80
C ILE A 632 -13.28 14.04 25.39
N SER A 633 -12.48 13.67 24.39
CA SER A 633 -12.85 13.71 22.99
C SER A 633 -13.84 12.60 22.68
N ALA A 634 -14.92 12.92 21.95
CA ALA A 634 -16.01 12.01 21.65
C ALA A 634 -16.24 11.86 20.14
N THR A 635 -16.38 10.62 19.67
CA THR A 635 -16.84 10.30 18.31
C THR A 635 -17.86 9.17 18.31
N ARG A 636 -18.63 9.08 17.23
CA ARG A 636 -19.67 8.06 17.05
C ARG A 636 -19.49 7.35 15.73
N GLN A 637 -19.57 6.03 15.76
CA GLN A 637 -19.61 5.18 14.57
C GLN A 637 -20.81 4.26 14.67
N ALA A 638 -21.69 4.20 13.66
CA ALA A 638 -22.91 3.42 13.76
C ALA A 638 -23.38 2.85 12.43
N GLU A 639 -23.97 1.66 12.52
CA GLU A 639 -24.65 0.98 11.42
C GLU A 639 -25.81 0.16 11.99
N GLY A 640 -27.00 0.31 11.41
CA GLY A 640 -28.17 -0.47 11.79
C GLY A 640 -28.54 -0.33 13.27
N ASP A 641 -28.60 -1.47 13.96
CA ASP A 641 -28.95 -1.64 15.37
C ASP A 641 -27.79 -1.34 16.34
N ILE A 642 -26.58 -1.06 15.86
CA ILE A 642 -25.38 -0.93 16.70
C ILE A 642 -24.72 0.44 16.49
N GLU A 643 -24.36 1.09 17.60
CA GLU A 643 -23.50 2.26 17.61
C GLU A 643 -22.36 2.11 18.61
N TYR A 644 -21.20 2.65 18.25
CA TYR A 644 -20.01 2.72 19.06
C TYR A 644 -19.75 4.17 19.43
N LEU A 645 -19.63 4.43 20.73
CA LEU A 645 -19.26 5.73 21.28
C LEU A 645 -17.84 5.63 21.82
N PHE A 646 -16.93 6.41 21.23
CA PHE A 646 -15.53 6.49 21.64
C PHE A 646 -15.34 7.67 22.59
N ALA A 647 -14.54 7.47 23.62
CA ALA A 647 -14.15 8.49 24.59
C ALA A 647 -12.64 8.42 24.79
N VAL A 648 -11.90 9.42 24.33
CA VAL A 648 -10.43 9.49 24.42
C VAL A 648 -10.03 10.63 25.34
N ASN A 649 -9.20 10.35 26.35
CA ASN A 649 -8.67 11.39 27.23
C ASN A 649 -7.58 12.21 26.53
N ALA A 650 -7.96 13.39 26.07
CA ALA A 650 -7.10 14.39 25.45
C ALA A 650 -7.07 15.68 26.30
N THR A 651 -7.12 15.53 27.64
CA THR A 651 -7.14 16.66 28.56
C THR A 651 -5.76 17.31 28.64
N ALA A 652 -5.68 18.57 28.22
CA ALA A 652 -4.46 19.37 28.31
C ALA A 652 -4.05 19.66 29.75
N ASP A 653 -2.74 19.75 29.99
CA ASP A 653 -2.19 20.19 31.26
C ASP A 653 -1.82 21.69 31.21
N PRO A 654 -2.64 22.59 31.79
CA PRO A 654 -2.37 24.02 31.77
C PRO A 654 -1.19 24.44 32.67
N ALA A 655 -0.73 23.58 33.58
CA ALA A 655 0.40 23.87 34.46
C ALA A 655 1.76 23.60 33.79
N ALA A 656 1.76 22.80 32.73
CA ALA A 656 2.97 22.43 32.00
C ALA A 656 3.33 23.49 30.94
N THR A 657 4.62 23.69 30.73
CA THR A 657 5.17 24.59 29.71
C THR A 657 5.45 23.89 28.38
N ASN A 658 5.39 22.56 28.34
CA ASN A 658 5.53 21.77 27.12
C ASN A 658 4.27 21.90 26.24
N ARG A 659 4.46 22.05 24.92
CA ARG A 659 3.40 22.25 23.93
C ARG A 659 2.29 21.20 24.05
N ASN A 660 2.69 19.93 24.08
CA ASN A 660 1.79 18.76 23.99
C ASN A 660 1.46 18.12 25.34
N ALA A 661 1.65 18.85 26.45
CA ALA A 661 1.40 18.32 27.76
C ALA A 661 -0.08 17.93 27.97
N SER A 662 -0.30 16.67 28.33
CA SER A 662 -1.59 16.09 28.71
C SER A 662 -1.54 15.55 30.14
N LYS A 663 -2.71 15.37 30.76
CA LYS A 663 -2.84 14.82 32.12
C LYS A 663 -3.90 13.71 32.23
N PRO A 664 -3.74 12.77 33.18
CA PRO A 664 -4.82 11.88 33.58
C PRO A 664 -6.03 12.68 34.05
N THR A 665 -7.24 12.15 33.84
CA THR A 665 -8.49 12.83 34.18
C THR A 665 -9.53 11.82 34.64
N ALA A 666 -10.28 12.18 35.67
CA ALA A 666 -11.51 11.48 36.05
C ALA A 666 -12.69 12.13 35.34
N ALA A 667 -13.57 11.33 34.74
CA ALA A 667 -14.76 11.81 34.05
C ALA A 667 -15.98 10.97 34.40
N THR A 668 -17.09 11.62 34.69
CA THR A 668 -18.41 11.01 34.76
C THR A 668 -19.03 11.05 33.37
N ILE A 669 -19.24 9.88 32.78
CA ILE A 669 -19.86 9.74 31.45
C ILE A 669 -21.27 9.20 31.65
N ALA A 670 -22.27 9.88 31.07
CA ALA A 670 -23.65 9.39 30.96
C ALA A 670 -24.02 9.14 29.49
N LEU A 671 -24.18 7.86 29.15
CA LEU A 671 -24.46 7.37 27.81
C LEU A 671 -25.96 7.50 27.50
N PRO A 672 -26.35 7.79 26.24
CA PRO A 672 -27.74 7.92 25.85
C PRO A 672 -28.40 6.55 25.71
N SER A 673 -28.64 5.86 26.83
CA SER A 673 -29.12 4.47 26.81
C SER A 673 -30.39 4.33 25.98
N ARG A 674 -31.40 5.20 26.17
CA ARG A 674 -32.67 5.18 25.41
C ARG A 674 -33.28 3.76 25.23
N GLY A 675 -33.10 2.89 26.23
CA GLY A 675 -33.55 1.49 26.20
C GLY A 675 -32.60 0.48 25.51
N LYS A 676 -31.44 0.93 25.02
CA LYS A 676 -30.38 0.11 24.42
C LYS A 676 -29.57 -0.64 25.48
N ALA A 677 -29.07 -1.81 25.13
CA ALA A 677 -28.08 -2.53 25.92
C ALA A 677 -26.68 -1.95 25.66
N ILE A 678 -25.86 -1.84 26.70
CA ILE A 678 -24.57 -1.16 26.67
C ILE A 678 -23.47 -2.12 27.06
N TYR A 679 -22.41 -2.17 26.26
CA TYR A 679 -21.24 -3.02 26.46
C TYR A 679 -19.96 -2.18 26.45
N ASP A 680 -18.98 -2.56 27.27
CA ASP A 680 -17.59 -2.10 27.15
C ASP A 680 -16.91 -2.93 26.05
N ALA A 681 -16.69 -2.31 24.89
CA ALA A 681 -16.17 -3.01 23.71
C ALA A 681 -14.68 -3.39 23.85
N LEU A 682 -13.97 -2.84 24.83
CA LEU A 682 -12.57 -3.20 25.10
C LEU A 682 -12.48 -4.38 26.08
N LYS A 683 -13.32 -4.38 27.13
CA LYS A 683 -13.34 -5.41 28.17
C LYS A 683 -14.25 -6.61 27.85
N SER A 684 -15.19 -6.45 26.91
CA SER A 684 -16.21 -7.44 26.54
C SER A 684 -17.10 -7.86 27.72
N GLY A 685 -18.10 -7.02 28.00
CA GLY A 685 -19.15 -7.26 28.98
C GLY A 685 -20.04 -6.03 29.13
N PRO A 686 -21.10 -6.11 29.96
CA PRO A 686 -22.03 -5.00 30.15
C PRO A 686 -21.35 -3.78 30.78
N ALA A 687 -21.76 -2.59 30.35
CA ALA A 687 -21.34 -1.31 30.92
C ALA A 687 -22.54 -0.56 31.52
N LYS A 688 -22.28 0.31 32.50
CA LYS A 688 -23.33 1.13 33.11
C LYS A 688 -23.66 2.32 32.22
N ALA A 689 -24.95 2.71 32.19
CA ALA A 689 -25.40 3.90 31.47
C ALA A 689 -24.78 5.20 32.03
N LYS A 690 -24.40 5.22 33.32
CA LYS A 690 -23.65 6.30 33.93
C LYS A 690 -22.62 5.72 34.88
N ASP A 691 -21.37 6.12 34.73
CA ASP A 691 -20.30 5.73 35.67
C ASP A 691 -19.21 6.79 35.72
N ARG A 692 -18.38 6.72 36.76
CA ARG A 692 -17.14 7.49 36.88
C ARG A 692 -15.98 6.65 36.40
N TYR A 693 -15.21 7.19 35.46
CA TYR A 693 -14.05 6.53 34.87
C TYR A 693 -12.79 7.33 35.17
N GLU A 694 -11.74 6.63 35.58
CA GLU A 694 -10.39 7.16 35.63
C GLU A 694 -9.73 6.88 34.27
N PHE A 695 -9.19 7.93 33.65
CA PHE A 695 -8.46 7.86 32.40
C PHE A 695 -6.98 8.20 32.62
N ALA A 696 -6.08 7.33 32.18
CA ALA A 696 -4.69 7.68 31.94
C ALA A 696 -4.57 8.64 30.73
N LYS A 697 -3.37 9.18 30.50
CA LYS A 697 -3.10 10.05 29.34
C LYS A 697 -3.31 9.26 28.04
N GLY A 698 -4.10 9.80 27.12
CA GLY A 698 -4.39 9.14 25.84
C GLY A 698 -5.23 7.87 25.93
N GLU A 699 -5.71 7.49 27.13
CA GLU A 699 -6.52 6.29 27.28
C GLU A 699 -7.86 6.44 26.55
N MET A 700 -8.28 5.36 25.90
CA MET A 700 -9.56 5.27 25.19
C MET A 700 -10.50 4.32 25.93
N ARG A 701 -11.79 4.70 25.98
CA ARG A 701 -12.92 3.82 26.30
C ARG A 701 -13.82 3.74 25.08
N VAL A 702 -14.43 2.59 24.87
CA VAL A 702 -15.38 2.38 23.76
C VAL A 702 -16.62 1.68 24.29
N PHE A 703 -17.77 2.28 24.05
CA PHE A 703 -19.06 1.73 24.46
C PHE A 703 -19.85 1.32 23.22
N ALA A 704 -20.23 0.05 23.13
CA ALA A 704 -21.15 -0.43 22.10
C ALA A 704 -22.58 -0.39 22.66
N LEU A 705 -23.46 0.34 21.99
CA LEU A 705 -24.89 0.42 22.30
C LEU A 705 -25.63 -0.35 21.22
N THR A 706 -26.36 -1.38 21.63
CA THR A 706 -27.14 -2.24 20.74
C THR A 706 -28.63 -1.99 20.97
N ALA A 707 -29.42 -1.98 19.91
CA ALA A 707 -30.86 -1.75 20.00
C ALA A 707 -31.56 -2.76 20.94
N ARG A 708 -31.01 -3.97 21.05
CA ARG A 708 -31.49 -5.09 21.86
C ARG A 708 -30.28 -5.87 22.40
N PRO A 709 -30.35 -6.48 23.61
CA PRO A 709 -29.24 -7.25 24.16
C PRO A 709 -28.80 -8.39 23.24
N ILE A 710 -27.50 -8.67 23.21
CA ILE A 710 -26.92 -9.81 22.48
C ILE A 710 -27.33 -11.12 23.17
N GLY A 711 -27.99 -12.01 22.41
CA GLY A 711 -28.47 -13.29 22.90
C GLY A 711 -27.56 -14.46 22.54
N ALA A 712 -27.15 -14.53 21.28
CA ALA A 712 -26.38 -15.68 20.77
C ALA A 712 -25.60 -15.37 19.49
N VAL A 713 -24.61 -16.23 19.20
CA VAL A 713 -24.01 -16.35 17.86
C VAL A 713 -24.49 -17.67 17.27
N ARG A 714 -25.06 -17.65 16.07
CA ARG A 714 -25.43 -18.84 15.33
C ARG A 714 -24.45 -19.05 14.18
N VAL A 715 -23.75 -20.17 14.19
CA VAL A 715 -22.87 -20.60 13.09
C VAL A 715 -23.66 -21.55 12.20
N ALA A 716 -23.74 -21.24 10.91
CA ALA A 716 -24.35 -22.12 9.92
C ALA A 716 -23.48 -23.36 9.72
N THR A 717 -24.09 -24.48 9.29
CA THR A 717 -23.37 -25.71 8.99
C THR A 717 -22.24 -25.45 7.98
N PRO A 718 -20.97 -25.67 8.35
CA PRO A 718 -19.86 -25.46 7.45
C PRO A 718 -19.91 -26.46 6.29
N VAL A 719 -19.56 -25.99 5.09
CA VAL A 719 -19.56 -26.79 3.87
C VAL A 719 -18.15 -26.83 3.31
N VAL A 720 -17.63 -28.03 3.07
CA VAL A 720 -16.36 -28.21 2.36
C VAL A 720 -16.64 -28.37 0.88
N THR A 721 -16.19 -27.41 0.09
CA THR A 721 -16.17 -27.50 -1.38
C THR A 721 -14.87 -28.15 -1.83
N ARG A 722 -14.95 -28.96 -2.88
CA ARG A 722 -13.79 -29.57 -3.55
C ARG A 722 -13.96 -29.37 -5.03
N ASP A 723 -13.29 -28.36 -5.54
CA ASP A 723 -13.21 -28.07 -6.97
C ASP A 723 -11.77 -27.72 -7.28
N LEU A 724 -11.01 -28.74 -7.71
CA LEU A 724 -9.57 -28.62 -7.96
C LEU A 724 -9.24 -27.67 -9.13
N THR A 725 -10.25 -27.11 -9.80
CA THR A 725 -10.10 -26.12 -10.88
C THR A 725 -10.24 -24.66 -10.40
N GLN A 726 -10.68 -24.44 -9.17
CA GLN A 726 -10.84 -23.09 -8.59
C GLN A 726 -9.55 -22.58 -7.94
N SER A 727 -9.48 -21.25 -7.72
CA SER A 727 -8.37 -20.61 -7.00
C SER A 727 -8.27 -21.01 -5.53
N THR A 728 -9.39 -21.45 -4.94
CA THR A 728 -9.44 -22.12 -3.62
C THR A 728 -9.90 -23.57 -3.84
N PRO A 729 -8.99 -24.50 -4.18
CA PRO A 729 -9.34 -25.86 -4.60
C PRO A 729 -10.17 -26.66 -3.61
N ILE A 730 -9.87 -26.49 -2.32
CA ILE A 730 -10.61 -27.07 -1.20
C ILE A 730 -10.96 -25.92 -0.27
N GLY A 731 -12.24 -25.56 -0.22
CA GLY A 731 -12.73 -24.41 0.53
C GLY A 731 -13.64 -24.82 1.69
N LEU A 732 -13.42 -24.25 2.87
CA LEU A 732 -14.35 -24.28 4.00
C LEU A 732 -15.23 -23.03 3.94
N ARG A 733 -16.49 -23.21 3.57
CA ARG A 733 -17.49 -22.13 3.51
C ARG A 733 -18.40 -22.21 4.73
N PHE A 734 -18.58 -21.10 5.42
CA PHE A 734 -19.55 -20.99 6.51
C PHE A 734 -20.01 -19.55 6.69
N ALA A 735 -21.12 -19.40 7.39
CA ALA A 735 -21.64 -18.11 7.81
C ALA A 735 -21.87 -18.10 9.32
N ALA A 736 -21.83 -16.92 9.93
CA ALA A 736 -22.22 -16.70 11.30
C ALA A 736 -23.12 -15.47 11.41
N THR A 737 -24.10 -15.53 12.30
CA THR A 737 -25.03 -14.42 12.55
C THR A 737 -25.09 -14.10 14.02
N VAL A 738 -25.10 -12.81 14.37
CA VAL A 738 -25.28 -12.36 15.75
C VAL A 738 -26.77 -12.07 15.98
N LEU A 739 -27.33 -12.72 16.99
CA LEU A 739 -28.75 -12.64 17.33
C LEU A 739 -28.95 -11.90 18.66
N ASP A 740 -30.04 -11.16 18.76
CA ASP A 740 -30.51 -10.61 20.01
C ASP A 740 -31.06 -11.68 20.97
N ASP A 741 -31.39 -11.27 22.20
CA ASP A 741 -31.95 -12.11 23.26
C ASP A 741 -33.33 -12.71 22.95
N LYS A 742 -33.99 -12.26 21.88
CA LYS A 742 -35.26 -12.79 21.36
C LYS A 742 -35.08 -13.62 20.08
N GLY A 743 -33.83 -13.82 19.63
CA GLY A 743 -33.50 -14.58 18.44
C GLY A 743 -33.63 -13.80 17.12
N GLY A 744 -33.89 -12.49 17.17
CA GLY A 744 -33.85 -11.61 16.01
C GLY A 744 -32.42 -11.29 15.57
N LEU A 745 -32.22 -10.97 14.29
CA LEU A 745 -30.91 -10.53 13.80
C LEU A 745 -30.55 -9.17 14.42
N LEU A 746 -29.32 -9.03 14.91
CA LEU A 746 -28.78 -7.74 15.33
C LEU A 746 -28.00 -7.13 14.17
N CYS A 747 -28.62 -6.21 13.43
CA CYS A 747 -28.04 -5.66 12.21
C CYS A 747 -26.92 -4.66 12.53
N GLY A 748 -25.70 -4.91 12.09
CA GLY A 748 -24.57 -3.97 12.16
C GLY A 748 -23.22 -4.67 12.15
N SER A 749 -22.15 -3.93 12.41
CA SER A 749 -20.80 -4.49 12.56
C SER A 749 -20.52 -4.89 14.01
N VAL A 750 -20.42 -6.20 14.26
CA VAL A 750 -20.03 -6.81 15.54
C VAL A 750 -18.65 -7.43 15.36
N PRO A 751 -17.67 -7.12 16.23
CA PRO A 751 -16.35 -7.77 16.18
C PRO A 751 -16.46 -9.23 16.63
N LEU A 752 -15.84 -10.13 15.87
CA LEU A 752 -15.87 -11.58 16.05
C LEU A 752 -14.44 -12.14 16.11
N ARG A 753 -14.24 -13.18 16.93
CA ARG A 753 -13.09 -14.09 16.83
C ARG A 753 -13.55 -15.42 16.26
N ILE A 754 -12.86 -15.89 15.23
CA ILE A 754 -13.13 -17.14 14.52
C ILE A 754 -11.96 -18.08 14.75
N ARG A 755 -12.22 -19.25 15.31
CA ARG A 755 -11.26 -20.34 15.42
C ARG A 755 -11.72 -21.54 14.62
N VAL A 756 -10.84 -22.07 13.77
CA VAL A 756 -11.05 -23.36 13.10
C VAL A 756 -10.09 -24.36 13.74
N LEU A 757 -10.65 -25.40 14.36
CA LEU A 757 -9.89 -26.42 15.09
C LEU A 757 -9.91 -27.73 14.31
N ASP A 758 -8.74 -28.35 14.20
CA ASP A 758 -8.59 -29.69 13.65
C ASP A 758 -9.08 -30.77 14.64
N PRO A 759 -9.14 -32.05 14.26
CA PRO A 759 -9.65 -33.13 15.11
C PRO A 759 -8.80 -33.39 16.36
N LYS A 760 -7.56 -32.88 16.40
CA LYS A 760 -6.66 -32.95 17.58
C LYS A 760 -6.81 -31.69 18.47
N GLY A 761 -7.70 -30.76 18.10
CA GLY A 761 -7.89 -29.48 18.79
C GLY A 761 -6.87 -28.40 18.41
N THR A 762 -6.03 -28.64 17.40
CA THR A 762 -5.02 -27.67 16.95
C THR A 762 -5.70 -26.56 16.16
N VAL A 763 -5.31 -25.31 16.43
CA VAL A 763 -5.84 -24.15 15.73
C VAL A 763 -5.26 -24.10 14.31
N ARG A 764 -6.12 -24.25 13.30
CA ARG A 764 -5.77 -24.06 11.89
C ARG A 764 -5.89 -22.60 11.46
N TYR A 765 -6.87 -21.89 12.02
CA TYR A 765 -7.12 -20.46 11.81
C TYR A 765 -7.55 -19.81 13.13
N ASP A 766 -6.99 -18.64 13.44
CA ASP A 766 -7.45 -17.74 14.50
C ASP A 766 -7.56 -16.34 13.89
N LEU A 767 -8.78 -15.88 13.67
CA LEU A 767 -9.06 -14.68 12.87
C LEU A 767 -9.96 -13.71 13.64
N HIS A 768 -9.67 -12.42 13.57
CA HIS A 768 -10.58 -11.33 13.92
C HIS A 768 -11.25 -10.79 12.66
N ARG A 769 -12.57 -10.78 12.64
CA ARG A 769 -13.40 -10.21 11.56
C ARG A 769 -14.58 -9.47 12.19
N ALA A 770 -15.39 -8.79 11.38
CA ALA A 770 -16.67 -8.25 11.84
C ALA A 770 -17.81 -8.73 10.95
N THR A 771 -19.03 -8.73 11.50
CA THR A 771 -20.23 -8.90 10.69
C THR A 771 -20.44 -7.69 9.78
N LYS A 772 -21.10 -7.89 8.63
CA LYS A 772 -21.72 -6.83 7.84
C LYS A 772 -23.23 -6.99 7.95
N LEU A 773 -23.93 -5.97 8.46
CA LEU A 773 -25.37 -6.04 8.72
C LEU A 773 -25.78 -7.29 9.56
N GLY A 774 -24.97 -7.65 10.56
CA GLY A 774 -25.23 -8.77 11.48
C GLY A 774 -24.82 -10.15 10.97
N VAL A 775 -24.30 -10.25 9.74
CA VAL A 775 -23.88 -11.52 9.11
C VAL A 775 -22.40 -11.49 8.75
N LEU A 776 -21.69 -12.57 9.07
CA LEU A 776 -20.36 -12.89 8.57
C LEU A 776 -20.50 -14.03 7.55
N SER A 777 -19.82 -13.94 6.41
CA SER A 777 -19.65 -15.03 5.46
C SER A 777 -18.17 -15.17 5.12
N LEU A 778 -17.63 -16.38 5.21
CA LEU A 778 -16.21 -16.66 4.96
C LEU A 778 -16.03 -17.90 4.09
N GLU A 779 -14.99 -17.87 3.27
CA GLU A 779 -14.39 -19.01 2.60
C GLU A 779 -12.92 -19.08 3.02
N LEU A 780 -12.52 -20.19 3.65
CA LEU A 780 -11.16 -20.40 4.13
C LEU A 780 -10.53 -21.60 3.39
N PRO A 781 -9.28 -21.51 2.91
CA PRO A 781 -8.65 -22.61 2.20
C PRO A 781 -8.33 -23.78 3.15
N LEU A 782 -8.60 -25.00 2.73
CA LEU A 782 -8.09 -26.22 3.34
C LEU A 782 -7.09 -26.89 2.38
N ALA A 783 -6.25 -27.76 2.90
CA ALA A 783 -5.21 -28.45 2.16
C ALA A 783 -5.57 -29.92 1.89
N ALA A 784 -4.97 -30.50 0.85
CA ALA A 784 -5.13 -31.92 0.54
C ALA A 784 -4.64 -32.83 1.68
N ASN A 785 -3.61 -32.38 2.41
CA ASN A 785 -2.99 -33.11 3.52
C ASN A 785 -3.44 -32.61 4.92
N ASP A 786 -4.52 -31.83 5.03
CA ASP A 786 -5.13 -31.55 6.33
C ASP A 786 -5.68 -32.85 6.97
N PRO A 787 -5.59 -33.03 8.30
CA PRO A 787 -5.95 -34.28 8.96
C PRO A 787 -7.44 -34.64 8.81
N ALA A 788 -7.70 -35.94 8.61
CA ALA A 788 -9.05 -36.47 8.54
C ALA A 788 -9.73 -36.47 9.93
N GLY A 789 -11.04 -36.25 9.96
CA GLY A 789 -11.84 -36.35 11.18
C GLY A 789 -12.85 -35.23 11.33
N ASP A 790 -13.35 -35.06 12.56
CA ASP A 790 -14.33 -34.02 12.89
C ASP A 790 -13.60 -32.73 13.29
N TRP A 791 -13.85 -31.69 12.52
CA TRP A 791 -13.35 -30.34 12.73
C TRP A 791 -14.44 -29.48 13.37
N SER A 792 -14.04 -28.36 13.98
CA SER A 792 -14.98 -27.38 14.50
C SER A 792 -14.63 -25.96 14.08
N VAL A 793 -15.68 -25.17 13.85
CA VAL A 793 -15.64 -23.73 13.68
C VAL A 793 -16.29 -23.10 14.91
N VAL A 794 -15.51 -22.34 15.66
CA VAL A 794 -15.94 -21.63 16.86
C VAL A 794 -15.93 -20.14 16.57
N VAL A 795 -17.07 -19.48 16.73
CA VAL A 795 -17.22 -18.05 16.52
C VAL A 795 -17.68 -17.39 17.81
N THR A 796 -16.86 -16.50 18.35
CA THR A 796 -17.15 -15.73 19.56
C THR A 796 -17.40 -14.27 19.18
N GLU A 797 -18.52 -13.69 19.56
CA GLU A 797 -18.69 -12.23 19.49
C GLU A 797 -17.96 -11.54 20.64
N LEU A 798 -17.34 -10.40 20.38
CA LEU A 798 -16.36 -9.79 21.28
C LEU A 798 -16.90 -8.61 22.08
N LEU A 799 -18.23 -8.50 22.23
CA LEU A 799 -18.90 -7.50 23.06
C LEU A 799 -19.43 -8.11 24.36
N ASP A 800 -20.01 -9.32 24.32
CA ASP A 800 -20.55 -10.04 25.49
C ASP A 800 -20.03 -11.50 25.61
N ASN A 801 -19.08 -11.89 24.76
CA ASN A 801 -18.45 -13.22 24.70
C ASN A 801 -19.41 -14.40 24.47
N LYS A 802 -20.55 -14.18 23.83
CA LYS A 802 -21.41 -15.25 23.32
C LYS A 802 -20.68 -16.01 22.22
N GLU A 803 -20.85 -17.32 22.23
CA GLU A 803 -20.14 -18.22 21.32
C GLU A 803 -21.13 -19.14 20.60
N GLY A 804 -20.87 -19.34 19.31
CA GLY A 804 -21.52 -20.34 18.49
C GLY A 804 -20.47 -21.31 17.95
N THR A 805 -20.82 -22.60 17.91
CA THR A 805 -19.94 -23.63 17.37
C THR A 805 -20.70 -24.47 16.36
N ALA A 806 -20.04 -24.85 15.26
CA ALA A 806 -20.53 -25.86 14.35
C ALA A 806 -19.38 -26.79 13.94
N SER A 807 -19.70 -28.06 13.70
CA SER A 807 -18.72 -29.07 13.30
C SER A 807 -18.93 -29.50 11.86
N PHE A 808 -17.86 -29.97 11.24
CA PHE A 808 -17.90 -30.59 9.92
C PHE A 808 -16.86 -31.71 9.86
N ALA A 809 -17.17 -32.77 9.10
CA ALA A 809 -16.21 -33.82 8.86
C ALA A 809 -15.33 -33.46 7.66
N TYR A 810 -14.01 -33.48 7.84
CA TYR A 810 -13.08 -33.41 6.74
C TYR A 810 -12.52 -34.79 6.41
N ARG A 811 -12.53 -35.11 5.13
CA ARG A 811 -11.89 -36.30 4.58
C ARG A 811 -10.91 -35.84 3.50
N PRO A 812 -9.59 -35.94 3.71
CA PRO A 812 -8.62 -35.65 2.67
C PRO A 812 -8.84 -36.61 1.50
N ALA A 813 -8.60 -36.14 0.29
CA ALA A 813 -8.67 -37.01 -0.89
C ALA A 813 -7.51 -38.02 -0.82
N SER A 814 -7.77 -39.31 -1.05
CA SER A 814 -6.71 -40.32 -1.12
C SER A 814 -5.73 -40.09 -2.28
N THR A 815 -6.15 -39.30 -3.27
CA THR A 815 -5.40 -38.90 -4.45
C THR A 815 -5.65 -37.42 -4.74
N CYS A 816 -4.62 -36.64 -5.05
CA CYS A 816 -4.77 -35.23 -5.40
C CYS A 816 -3.74 -34.82 -6.47
N GLY A 817 -3.90 -35.32 -7.69
CA GLY A 817 -2.98 -35.04 -8.80
C GLY A 817 -2.89 -33.56 -9.21
N ALA A 818 -3.81 -32.72 -8.75
CA ALA A 818 -3.76 -31.27 -8.99
C ALA A 818 -2.69 -30.54 -8.15
N THR A 819 -2.13 -31.20 -7.13
CA THR A 819 -1.10 -30.61 -6.27
C THR A 819 0.20 -30.37 -7.02
N VAL A 820 0.61 -31.31 -7.88
CA VAL A 820 1.86 -31.24 -8.64
C VAL A 820 1.58 -31.54 -10.09
N GLY A 821 2.21 -30.80 -11.01
CA GLY A 821 2.20 -31.20 -12.41
C GLY A 821 3.40 -30.69 -13.17
N LEU A 822 3.58 -31.29 -14.35
CA LEU A 822 4.69 -31.02 -15.23
C LEU A 822 4.31 -29.99 -16.30
N THR A 823 5.21 -29.02 -16.53
CA THR A 823 5.06 -28.00 -17.57
C THR A 823 5.21 -28.64 -18.95
N ARG A 824 4.18 -28.47 -19.80
CA ARG A 824 4.12 -29.04 -21.17
C ARG A 824 5.21 -28.50 -22.10
N ARG A 825 5.46 -27.19 -22.03
CA ARG A 825 6.44 -26.49 -22.89
C ARG A 825 7.36 -25.58 -22.07
N GLY A 826 7.76 -24.46 -22.65
CA GLY A 826 8.60 -23.46 -22.01
C GLY A 826 7.87 -22.82 -20.84
N ILE A 827 8.60 -22.57 -19.77
CA ILE A 827 8.06 -22.08 -18.51
C ILE A 827 7.78 -20.58 -18.56
N MET A 828 6.67 -20.17 -17.94
CA MET A 828 6.25 -18.78 -17.77
C MET A 828 5.73 -18.58 -16.33
N LEU A 829 5.90 -17.38 -15.77
CA LEU A 829 5.24 -17.03 -14.52
C LEU A 829 3.71 -16.90 -14.76
N GLY A 830 2.90 -17.06 -13.72
CA GLY A 830 1.45 -16.85 -13.82
C GLY A 830 1.10 -15.46 -14.38
N GLY A 831 0.08 -15.40 -15.26
CA GLY A 831 -0.40 -14.15 -15.89
C GLY A 831 0.35 -13.72 -17.16
N GLU A 832 1.56 -14.22 -17.41
CA GLU A 832 2.38 -13.85 -18.58
C GLU A 832 1.68 -14.18 -19.91
N GLN A 833 0.97 -15.31 -19.99
CA GLN A 833 0.24 -15.74 -21.20
C GLN A 833 -0.80 -14.71 -21.66
N ALA A 834 -1.56 -14.13 -20.74
CA ALA A 834 -2.54 -13.08 -21.06
C ALA A 834 -1.86 -11.80 -21.59
N ASN A 835 -0.69 -11.45 -21.03
CA ASN A 835 0.10 -10.32 -21.49
C ASN A 835 0.69 -10.55 -22.89
N LEU A 836 1.16 -11.75 -23.19
CA LEU A 836 1.63 -12.14 -24.53
C LEU A 836 0.50 -12.12 -25.56
N PHE A 837 -0.67 -12.65 -25.20
CA PHE A 837 -1.87 -12.57 -26.05
C PHE A 837 -2.23 -11.11 -26.36
N ARG A 838 -2.30 -10.26 -25.33
CA ARG A 838 -2.56 -8.82 -25.48
C ARG A 838 -1.50 -8.13 -26.34
N PHE A 839 -0.22 -8.43 -26.14
CA PHE A 839 0.88 -7.86 -26.91
C PHE A 839 0.67 -8.05 -28.41
N ALA A 840 0.33 -9.26 -28.86
CA ALA A 840 0.08 -9.56 -30.27
C ALA A 840 -1.26 -9.01 -30.83
N ARG A 841 -2.10 -8.40 -29.98
CA ARG A 841 -3.34 -7.70 -30.38
C ARG A 841 -3.22 -6.18 -30.32
N ALA A 842 -2.37 -5.67 -29.43
CA ALA A 842 -2.16 -4.24 -29.24
C ALA A 842 -1.15 -3.65 -30.24
N HIS A 843 -0.26 -4.46 -30.79
CA HIS A 843 0.87 -4.00 -31.57
C HIS A 843 0.86 -4.58 -32.99
N HIS A 844 0.93 -3.71 -34.01
CA HIS A 844 0.99 -4.10 -35.42
C HIS A 844 2.41 -4.07 -36.02
N ALA A 845 3.40 -3.73 -35.21
CA ALA A 845 4.82 -3.82 -35.56
C ALA A 845 5.65 -4.17 -34.33
N ALA A 846 6.71 -4.96 -34.52
CA ALA A 846 7.65 -5.31 -33.46
C ALA A 846 9.09 -5.46 -33.99
N THR A 847 10.07 -5.14 -33.14
CA THR A 847 11.48 -5.39 -33.43
C THR A 847 11.93 -6.68 -32.75
N ILE A 848 12.40 -7.66 -33.52
CA ILE A 848 13.01 -8.88 -33.01
C ILE A 848 14.52 -8.67 -32.87
N VAL A 849 15.02 -8.71 -31.65
CA VAL A 849 16.44 -8.50 -31.33
C VAL A 849 17.08 -9.85 -31.01
N LYS A 850 17.91 -10.34 -31.92
CA LYS A 850 18.56 -11.65 -31.80
C LYS A 850 19.94 -11.55 -31.15
N GLY A 851 20.27 -12.51 -30.29
CA GLY A 851 21.63 -12.70 -29.78
C GLY A 851 22.61 -13.20 -30.85
N THR A 852 23.80 -13.67 -30.43
CA THR A 852 24.88 -14.02 -31.36
C THR A 852 24.94 -15.48 -31.82
N ALA A 853 24.27 -16.42 -31.15
CA ALA A 853 24.31 -17.83 -31.53
C ALA A 853 23.62 -18.14 -32.88
N ASP A 854 24.13 -19.14 -33.60
CA ASP A 854 23.72 -19.48 -34.97
C ASP A 854 22.22 -19.86 -35.08
N PHE A 855 21.65 -20.45 -34.03
CA PHE A 855 20.25 -20.84 -33.98
C PHE A 855 19.27 -19.68 -33.73
N HIS A 856 19.76 -18.47 -33.43
CA HIS A 856 18.89 -17.31 -33.21
C HIS A 856 18.27 -16.75 -34.48
N GLY A 857 18.99 -16.80 -35.61
CA GLY A 857 18.46 -16.36 -36.91
C GLY A 857 17.21 -17.15 -37.32
N PRO A 858 17.30 -18.50 -37.40
CA PRO A 858 16.15 -19.34 -37.69
C PRO A 858 14.96 -19.15 -36.73
N ALA A 859 15.22 -18.95 -35.43
CA ALA A 859 14.19 -18.69 -34.45
C ALA A 859 13.50 -17.32 -34.66
N ALA A 860 14.26 -16.29 -35.02
CA ALA A 860 13.72 -14.97 -35.34
C ALA A 860 12.83 -14.99 -36.59
N ASP A 861 13.26 -15.70 -37.65
CA ASP A 861 12.45 -15.88 -38.86
C ASP A 861 11.15 -16.63 -38.57
N ARG A 862 11.22 -17.67 -37.72
CA ARG A 862 10.04 -18.41 -37.27
C ARG A 862 9.07 -17.51 -36.50
N LEU A 863 9.55 -16.67 -35.59
CA LEU A 863 8.71 -15.72 -34.85
C LEU A 863 8.06 -14.69 -35.76
N LYS A 864 8.81 -14.14 -36.73
CA LYS A 864 8.27 -13.24 -37.74
C LYS A 864 7.11 -13.88 -38.51
N LYS A 865 7.28 -15.13 -38.95
CA LYS A 865 6.22 -15.89 -39.64
C LYS A 865 5.05 -16.22 -38.72
N ILE A 866 5.31 -16.55 -37.46
CA ILE A 866 4.27 -16.79 -36.44
C ILE A 866 3.38 -15.56 -36.32
N LEU A 867 3.96 -14.36 -36.29
CA LEU A 867 3.27 -13.11 -36.00
C LEU A 867 2.52 -12.50 -37.19
N GLU A 868 2.90 -12.86 -38.41
CA GLU A 868 2.31 -12.38 -39.68
C GLU A 868 0.78 -12.52 -39.77
N PRO A 869 0.13 -13.65 -39.38
CA PRO A 869 -1.32 -13.80 -39.45
C PRO A 869 -2.11 -12.84 -38.56
N TRP A 870 -1.49 -12.27 -37.52
CA TRP A 870 -2.11 -11.25 -36.66
C TRP A 870 -1.76 -9.82 -37.10
N GLY A 871 -1.16 -9.66 -38.28
CA GLY A 871 -0.84 -8.36 -38.86
C GLY A 871 0.30 -7.64 -38.13
N VAL A 872 1.22 -8.38 -37.50
CA VAL A 872 2.36 -7.80 -36.79
C VAL A 872 3.61 -7.84 -37.66
N ALA A 873 3.97 -6.69 -38.24
CA ALA A 873 5.17 -6.56 -39.07
C ALA A 873 6.44 -6.63 -38.21
N CYS A 874 7.34 -7.57 -38.51
CA CYS A 874 8.55 -7.78 -37.72
C CYS A 874 9.84 -7.38 -38.46
N THR A 875 10.67 -6.57 -37.81
CA THR A 875 12.04 -6.23 -38.22
C THR A 875 13.03 -6.99 -37.36
N ILE A 876 13.99 -7.68 -37.97
CA ILE A 876 15.02 -8.46 -37.25
C ILE A 876 16.32 -7.66 -37.23
N VAL A 877 16.92 -7.49 -36.04
CA VAL A 877 18.19 -6.79 -35.82
C VAL A 877 19.10 -7.58 -34.89
N ALA A 878 20.42 -7.37 -34.97
CA ALA A 878 21.34 -7.96 -34.01
C ALA A 878 21.34 -7.15 -32.70
N ALA A 879 21.48 -7.82 -31.56
CA ALA A 879 21.51 -7.15 -30.26
C ALA A 879 22.63 -6.10 -30.15
N ALA A 880 23.78 -6.32 -30.80
CA ALA A 880 24.88 -5.37 -30.82
C ALA A 880 24.51 -4.01 -31.46
N ASP A 881 23.59 -3.98 -32.42
CA ASP A 881 23.23 -2.77 -33.18
C ASP A 881 22.37 -1.79 -32.35
N VAL A 882 21.62 -2.34 -31.40
CA VAL A 882 20.63 -1.64 -30.57
C VAL A 882 20.99 -1.60 -29.08
N SER A 883 22.07 -2.28 -28.67
CA SER A 883 22.61 -2.26 -27.31
C SER A 883 23.39 -0.97 -27.01
N LYS A 884 22.75 0.17 -27.25
CA LYS A 884 23.30 1.51 -27.00
C LYS A 884 22.23 2.41 -26.39
N PRO A 885 22.63 3.46 -25.66
CA PRO A 885 21.68 4.39 -25.06
C PRO A 885 20.83 5.10 -26.12
N ARG A 886 19.57 5.35 -25.79
CA ARG A 886 18.72 6.26 -26.56
C ARG A 886 19.32 7.67 -26.55
N THR A 887 19.36 8.31 -27.72
CA THR A 887 19.71 9.72 -27.84
C THR A 887 18.58 10.60 -27.31
N LEU A 888 18.90 11.56 -26.44
CA LEU A 888 17.94 12.58 -26.00
C LEU A 888 18.12 13.90 -26.75
N THR A 889 17.02 14.56 -27.07
CA THR A 889 16.99 15.95 -27.50
C THR A 889 17.29 16.90 -26.33
N GLU A 890 17.60 18.17 -26.63
CA GLU A 890 17.77 19.20 -25.59
C GLU A 890 16.51 19.44 -24.77
N GLU A 891 15.33 19.22 -25.36
CA GLU A 891 14.05 19.45 -24.70
C GLU A 891 13.73 18.31 -23.74
N GLU A 892 13.88 17.06 -24.19
CA GLU A 892 13.71 15.88 -23.35
C GLU A 892 14.69 15.88 -22.17
N ALA A 893 15.98 16.15 -22.42
CA ALA A 893 17.01 16.09 -21.39
C ALA A 893 16.73 17.00 -20.17
N LYS A 894 15.95 18.09 -20.36
CA LYS A 894 15.59 19.02 -19.28
C LYS A 894 14.70 18.40 -18.22
N THR A 895 13.81 17.48 -18.58
CA THR A 895 12.81 16.90 -17.66
C THR A 895 12.79 15.38 -17.65
N TRP A 896 13.84 14.75 -18.21
CA TRP A 896 13.90 13.31 -18.36
C TRP A 896 14.15 12.58 -17.04
N VAL A 897 13.16 11.77 -16.65
CA VAL A 897 13.25 10.83 -15.52
C VAL A 897 13.39 9.39 -16.03
N GLY A 898 14.46 8.68 -15.64
CA GLY A 898 14.71 7.26 -15.99
C GLY A 898 14.37 6.25 -14.89
N LEU A 899 14.82 5.00 -15.00
CA LEU A 899 14.67 3.96 -13.96
C LEU A 899 15.43 4.32 -12.67
N THR A 900 16.64 4.86 -12.83
CA THR A 900 17.46 5.33 -11.71
C THR A 900 17.36 6.84 -11.55
N TYR A 901 17.34 7.33 -10.31
CA TYR A 901 17.49 8.75 -10.03
C TYR A 901 18.92 9.21 -10.31
N THR A 902 19.08 10.30 -11.06
CA THR A 902 20.38 10.79 -11.53
C THR A 902 20.83 12.12 -10.94
N GLY A 903 20.04 12.79 -10.09
CA GLY A 903 20.35 14.15 -9.62
C GLY A 903 20.04 15.24 -10.67
N SER A 904 19.99 16.51 -10.24
CA SER A 904 19.67 17.65 -11.14
C SER A 904 20.71 17.85 -12.23
N GLY A 905 20.28 18.17 -13.45
CA GLY A 905 21.15 18.58 -14.56
C GLY A 905 22.16 17.51 -15.02
N VAL A 906 22.05 16.28 -14.51
CA VAL A 906 22.95 15.18 -14.85
C VAL A 906 22.58 14.55 -16.19
N THR A 907 21.28 14.49 -16.50
CA THR A 907 20.82 14.02 -17.80
C THR A 907 21.14 15.07 -18.88
N LYS A 908 21.89 14.66 -19.90
CA LYS A 908 22.38 15.56 -20.97
C LYS A 908 21.71 15.22 -22.30
N PRO A 909 21.61 16.17 -23.25
CA PRO A 909 21.28 15.81 -24.63
C PRO A 909 22.37 14.90 -25.24
N GLY A 910 22.01 14.14 -26.27
CA GLY A 910 22.91 13.21 -26.94
C GLY A 910 22.83 11.78 -26.41
N ASP A 911 23.85 10.99 -26.71
CA ASP A 911 23.94 9.53 -26.49
C ASP A 911 24.81 9.14 -25.28
N GLY A 912 25.40 10.11 -24.58
CA GLY A 912 26.33 9.87 -23.46
C GLY A 912 25.67 9.47 -22.13
N ASN A 913 24.35 9.27 -22.08
CA ASN A 913 23.64 8.93 -20.84
C ASN A 913 23.65 7.41 -20.58
N PRO A 914 23.64 6.96 -19.31
CA PRO A 914 23.53 5.53 -19.00
C PRO A 914 22.18 4.92 -19.42
N LEU A 915 22.18 3.61 -19.73
CA LEU A 915 20.97 2.87 -20.12
C LEU A 915 19.86 2.92 -19.06
N THR A 916 20.21 2.88 -17.78
CA THR A 916 19.24 2.98 -16.66
C THR A 916 18.57 4.35 -16.58
N VAL A 917 19.07 5.34 -17.32
CA VAL A 917 18.52 6.68 -17.38
C VAL A 917 17.64 6.82 -18.62
N VAL A 918 18.16 6.50 -19.80
CA VAL A 918 17.49 6.86 -21.08
C VAL A 918 16.84 5.67 -21.80
N GLY A 919 17.08 4.45 -21.31
CA GLY A 919 16.70 3.22 -22.01
C GLY A 919 17.61 2.93 -23.20
N LEU A 920 17.22 1.93 -23.98
CA LEU A 920 17.95 1.46 -25.15
C LEU A 920 17.44 2.13 -26.44
N ALA A 921 18.34 2.27 -27.42
CA ALA A 921 18.02 2.82 -28.74
C ALA A 921 17.31 1.80 -29.64
N VAL A 922 16.18 1.28 -29.17
CA VAL A 922 15.27 0.40 -29.92
C VAL A 922 13.87 0.98 -29.83
N ALA A 923 13.20 1.15 -30.98
CA ALA A 923 11.89 1.76 -31.05
C ALA A 923 10.77 0.71 -31.07
N GLY A 924 9.61 1.09 -30.54
CA GLY A 924 8.38 0.29 -30.58
C GLY A 924 8.47 -1.00 -29.76
N PRO A 925 7.46 -1.88 -29.86
CA PRO A 925 7.43 -3.15 -29.14
C PRO A 925 8.60 -4.07 -29.51
N VAL A 926 9.17 -4.79 -28.54
CA VAL A 926 10.41 -5.58 -28.74
C VAL A 926 10.23 -7.05 -28.38
N ILE A 927 10.83 -7.94 -29.16
CA ILE A 927 10.97 -9.35 -28.82
C ILE A 927 12.46 -9.68 -28.74
N LEU A 928 12.95 -10.03 -27.56
CA LEU A 928 14.34 -10.41 -27.30
C LEU A 928 14.50 -11.93 -27.41
N LEU A 929 15.54 -12.37 -28.12
CA LEU A 929 15.87 -13.80 -28.30
C LEU A 929 17.29 -14.11 -27.85
N GLY A 930 17.44 -15.17 -27.05
CA GLY A 930 18.73 -15.71 -26.63
C GLY A 930 18.84 -15.84 -25.11
N ALA A 931 20.03 -15.64 -24.58
CA ALA A 931 20.32 -15.72 -23.15
C ALA A 931 21.16 -14.51 -22.68
N PRO A 932 21.30 -14.27 -21.36
CA PRO A 932 22.14 -13.17 -20.86
C PRO A 932 23.59 -13.20 -21.37
N GLU A 933 24.13 -14.38 -21.71
CA GLU A 933 25.50 -14.54 -22.18
C GLU A 933 25.72 -14.07 -23.63
N ASP A 934 24.67 -14.05 -24.45
CA ASP A 934 24.75 -13.78 -25.90
C ASP A 934 23.81 -12.66 -26.39
N ASN A 935 22.95 -12.12 -25.52
CA ASN A 935 22.09 -10.99 -25.78
C ASN A 935 22.20 -9.94 -24.65
N PRO A 936 22.89 -8.80 -24.88
CA PRO A 936 23.11 -7.77 -23.87
C PRO A 936 21.82 -7.11 -23.35
N LEU A 937 20.72 -7.11 -24.11
CA LEU A 937 19.44 -6.58 -23.63
C LEU A 937 18.81 -7.53 -22.61
N ILE A 938 18.91 -8.84 -22.83
CA ILE A 938 18.44 -9.85 -21.87
C ILE A 938 19.29 -9.78 -20.59
N LYS A 939 20.60 -9.57 -20.72
CA LYS A 939 21.50 -9.32 -19.58
C LYS A 939 21.06 -8.09 -18.78
N PHE A 940 20.75 -6.98 -19.46
CA PHE A 940 20.24 -5.77 -18.80
C PHE A 940 18.95 -6.06 -18.02
N LEU A 941 17.97 -6.76 -18.61
CA LEU A 941 16.73 -7.13 -17.90
C LEU A 941 17.00 -8.01 -16.67
N ALA A 942 17.94 -8.95 -16.76
CA ALA A 942 18.34 -9.80 -15.64
C ALA A 942 19.01 -9.02 -14.51
N GLU A 943 19.82 -8.01 -14.85
CA GLU A 943 20.48 -7.10 -13.90
C GLU A 943 19.47 -6.15 -13.23
N GLN A 944 18.43 -5.70 -13.96
CA GLN A 944 17.33 -4.92 -13.40
C GLN A 944 16.36 -5.76 -12.54
N SER A 945 16.56 -7.07 -12.42
CA SER A 945 15.76 -8.00 -11.62
C SER A 945 14.27 -8.07 -12.03
N VAL A 946 13.95 -7.80 -13.31
CA VAL A 946 12.57 -7.80 -13.83
C VAL A 946 12.18 -9.09 -14.53
N LEU A 947 13.15 -9.97 -14.79
CA LEU A 947 12.89 -11.35 -15.22
C LEU A 947 12.47 -12.17 -13.99
N PRO A 948 11.35 -12.91 -14.06
CA PRO A 948 10.80 -13.59 -12.88
C PRO A 948 11.67 -14.76 -12.43
N TYR A 949 12.22 -15.51 -13.39
CA TYR A 949 13.22 -16.56 -13.14
C TYR A 949 14.60 -16.06 -13.52
N GLN A 950 15.64 -16.59 -12.86
CA GLN A 950 17.03 -16.26 -13.20
C GLN A 950 17.56 -17.24 -14.27
N PRO A 951 17.77 -16.79 -15.53
CA PRO A 951 18.43 -17.62 -16.51
C PRO A 951 19.89 -17.84 -16.10
N LYS A 952 20.35 -19.07 -16.24
CA LYS A 952 21.73 -19.45 -15.95
C LYS A 952 22.08 -20.70 -16.75
N ALA A 953 23.12 -20.57 -17.59
CA ALA A 953 23.58 -21.66 -18.44
C ALA A 953 23.81 -22.94 -17.64
N GLY A 954 23.33 -24.06 -18.18
CA GLY A 954 23.40 -25.38 -17.55
C GLY A 954 22.44 -25.61 -16.39
N GLU A 955 21.80 -24.58 -15.82
CA GLU A 955 20.89 -24.69 -14.68
C GLU A 955 19.43 -24.44 -15.04
N PHE A 956 19.11 -23.30 -15.63
CA PHE A 956 17.74 -22.90 -15.96
C PHE A 956 17.72 -21.95 -17.17
N PRO A 957 16.79 -22.12 -18.14
CA PRO A 957 15.75 -23.15 -18.23
C PRO A 957 16.27 -24.58 -18.38
N GLY A 958 17.56 -24.75 -18.68
CA GLY A 958 18.21 -26.04 -18.84
C GLY A 958 18.14 -26.57 -20.29
N ALA A 959 18.86 -27.66 -20.54
CA ALA A 959 19.05 -28.17 -21.89
C ALA A 959 17.72 -28.63 -22.53
N GLY A 960 17.47 -28.21 -23.77
CA GLY A 960 16.24 -28.53 -24.51
C GLY A 960 14.99 -27.85 -23.96
N ARG A 961 15.14 -26.90 -23.02
CA ARG A 961 14.04 -26.16 -22.41
C ARG A 961 14.15 -24.65 -22.63
N GLY A 962 12.98 -24.02 -22.65
CA GLY A 962 12.83 -22.58 -22.86
C GLY A 962 12.03 -21.89 -21.76
N SER A 963 12.13 -20.56 -21.69
CA SER A 963 11.23 -19.74 -20.88
C SER A 963 10.80 -18.49 -21.64
N VAL A 964 9.67 -17.92 -21.25
CA VAL A 964 9.16 -16.67 -21.82
C VAL A 964 8.71 -15.74 -20.69
N ALA A 965 9.05 -14.47 -20.81
CA ALA A 965 8.61 -13.44 -19.88
C ALA A 965 8.27 -12.15 -20.62
N TRP A 966 7.16 -11.52 -20.24
CA TRP A 966 6.78 -10.18 -20.67
C TRP A 966 7.29 -9.13 -19.67
N GLN A 967 7.61 -7.95 -20.19
CA GLN A 967 7.97 -6.78 -19.42
C GLN A 967 7.37 -5.54 -20.08
N ARG A 968 7.30 -4.46 -19.31
CA ARG A 968 6.87 -3.15 -19.78
C ARG A 968 7.73 -2.08 -19.15
N ASP A 969 7.95 -1.03 -19.91
CA ASP A 969 8.62 0.20 -19.49
C ASP A 969 10.10 -0.01 -19.09
N ILE A 970 10.72 -1.18 -19.34
CA ILE A 970 12.12 -1.42 -18.94
C ILE A 970 13.12 -1.04 -20.03
N LEU A 971 12.89 -1.43 -21.28
CA LEU A 971 13.79 -1.08 -22.38
C LEU A 971 13.69 0.40 -22.79
N GLY A 972 12.53 1.02 -22.54
CA GLY A 972 12.24 2.42 -22.83
C GLY A 972 10.85 2.82 -22.31
N LYS A 973 10.58 4.14 -22.22
CA LYS A 973 9.27 4.65 -21.78
C LYS A 973 8.15 4.29 -22.78
N GLY A 974 7.04 3.79 -22.27
CA GLY A 974 5.87 3.31 -23.02
C GLY A 974 6.11 2.00 -23.76
N GLN A 975 7.26 1.34 -23.59
CA GLN A 975 7.69 0.23 -24.43
C GLN A 975 7.40 -1.12 -23.77
N GLU A 976 6.73 -2.01 -24.49
CA GLU A 976 6.57 -3.41 -24.05
C GLU A 976 7.65 -4.29 -24.69
N SER A 977 8.10 -5.30 -23.94
CA SER A 977 9.02 -6.30 -24.42
C SER A 977 8.58 -7.71 -24.05
N VAL A 978 8.89 -8.66 -24.93
CA VAL A 978 8.81 -10.09 -24.66
C VAL A 978 10.20 -10.67 -24.74
N THR A 979 10.61 -11.41 -23.73
CA THR A 979 11.92 -12.08 -23.68
C THR A 979 11.71 -13.58 -23.83
N VAL A 980 12.29 -14.16 -24.88
CA VAL A 980 12.23 -15.59 -25.22
C VAL A 980 13.62 -16.18 -24.98
N ILE A 981 13.74 -16.98 -23.92
CA ILE A 981 15.03 -17.34 -23.30
C ILE A 981 15.32 -18.82 -23.44
N ALA A 982 16.50 -19.17 -23.93
CA ALA A 982 17.06 -20.53 -23.91
C ALA A 982 18.58 -20.49 -24.14
N HIS A 983 19.29 -21.56 -23.77
CA HIS A 983 20.74 -21.67 -23.95
C HIS A 983 21.16 -22.60 -25.11
N ASP A 984 20.19 -23.20 -25.82
CA ASP A 984 20.40 -24.08 -26.95
C ASP A 984 19.25 -24.00 -27.98
N ALA A 985 19.47 -24.60 -29.15
CA ALA A 985 18.54 -24.54 -30.28
C ALA A 985 17.19 -25.22 -30.01
N GLU A 986 17.17 -26.33 -29.27
CA GLU A 986 15.96 -27.08 -28.95
C GLU A 986 15.11 -26.29 -27.94
N GLY A 987 15.74 -25.79 -26.87
CA GLY A 987 15.10 -24.94 -25.87
C GLY A 987 14.55 -23.66 -26.46
N LEU A 988 15.26 -23.03 -27.41
CA LEU A 988 14.75 -21.83 -28.07
C LEU A 988 13.56 -22.15 -28.98
N SER A 989 13.59 -23.29 -29.68
CA SER A 989 12.46 -23.78 -30.46
C SER A 989 11.23 -24.04 -29.58
N GLU A 990 11.43 -24.57 -28.36
CA GLU A 990 10.38 -24.72 -27.36
C GLU A 990 9.82 -23.37 -26.89
N ALA A 991 10.68 -22.42 -26.53
CA ALA A 991 10.27 -21.09 -26.08
C ALA A 991 9.44 -20.36 -27.16
N VAL A 992 9.88 -20.41 -28.42
CA VAL A 992 9.14 -19.86 -29.56
C VAL A 992 7.79 -20.57 -29.77
N GLY A 993 7.72 -21.89 -29.55
CA GLY A 993 6.46 -22.63 -29.59
C GLY A 993 5.50 -22.22 -28.47
N SER A 994 6.03 -21.96 -27.27
CA SER A 994 5.23 -21.49 -26.12
C SER A 994 4.73 -20.07 -26.33
N PHE A 995 5.57 -19.21 -26.93
CA PHE A 995 5.17 -17.89 -27.40
C PHE A 995 4.02 -17.99 -28.41
N TYR A 996 4.12 -18.87 -29.42
CA TYR A 996 3.05 -19.11 -30.40
C TYR A 996 1.72 -19.46 -29.73
N GLU A 997 1.73 -20.43 -28.80
CA GLU A 997 0.50 -20.83 -28.09
C GLU A 997 -0.13 -19.65 -27.36
N ALA A 998 0.68 -18.84 -26.66
CA ALA A 998 0.19 -17.66 -25.96
C ALA A 998 -0.39 -16.60 -26.92
N VAL A 999 0.28 -16.26 -28.03
CA VAL A 999 -0.23 -15.25 -28.99
C VAL A 999 -1.42 -15.73 -29.80
N ALA A 1000 -1.54 -17.05 -30.01
CA ALA A 1000 -2.70 -17.68 -30.61
C ALA A 1000 -3.91 -17.73 -29.66
N GLY A 1001 -3.71 -17.50 -28.36
CA GLY A 1001 -4.75 -17.68 -27.35
C GLY A 1001 -5.07 -19.16 -27.10
N MET A 1002 -4.10 -20.03 -27.32
CA MET A 1002 -4.25 -21.47 -27.09
C MET A 1002 -4.02 -21.78 -25.62
N ASP A 1003 -5.12 -21.92 -24.89
CA ASP A 1003 -5.08 -22.46 -23.54
C ASP A 1003 -5.23 -23.98 -23.59
N PRO A 1004 -4.25 -24.75 -23.10
CA PRO A 1004 -4.41 -26.19 -23.04
C PRO A 1004 -5.55 -26.52 -22.07
N LEU A 1005 -6.34 -27.56 -22.39
CA LEU A 1005 -7.46 -28.02 -21.55
C LEU A 1005 -7.06 -28.24 -20.09
N THR A 1006 -5.82 -28.69 -19.88
CA THR A 1006 -5.15 -28.62 -18.59
C THR A 1006 -3.83 -27.85 -18.75
N PRO A 1007 -3.55 -26.84 -17.91
CA PRO A 1007 -2.29 -26.08 -17.98
C PRO A 1007 -1.05 -26.99 -17.84
N TRP A 1008 -1.23 -28.17 -17.25
CA TRP A 1008 -0.15 -29.06 -16.85
C TRP A 1008 -0.41 -30.50 -17.29
N ILE A 1009 0.70 -31.25 -17.42
CA ILE A 1009 0.66 -32.71 -17.48
C ILE A 1009 0.52 -33.19 -16.04
N LEU A 1010 -0.62 -33.83 -15.76
CA LEU A 1010 -0.94 -34.36 -14.43
C LEU A 1010 -0.18 -35.68 -14.19
N PRO A 1011 0.07 -36.05 -12.93
CA PRO A 1011 0.68 -37.33 -12.59
C PRO A 1011 -0.19 -38.51 -13.05
N THR A 1012 0.45 -39.60 -13.45
CA THR A 1012 -0.22 -40.87 -13.79
C THR A 1012 -0.73 -41.61 -12.56
N ALA A 1013 -0.10 -41.39 -11.41
CA ALA A 1013 -0.57 -41.85 -10.11
C ALA A 1013 -0.29 -40.78 -9.05
N SER A 1014 -1.20 -40.64 -8.08
CA SER A 1014 -0.97 -39.80 -6.90
C SER A 1014 -1.51 -40.48 -5.65
N SER A 1015 -0.88 -40.22 -4.52
CA SER A 1015 -1.35 -40.65 -3.21
C SER A 1015 -1.16 -39.55 -2.18
N VAL A 1016 -2.09 -39.47 -1.23
CA VAL A 1016 -2.01 -38.55 -0.09
C VAL A 1016 -2.10 -39.39 1.18
N SER A 1017 -1.14 -39.19 2.06
CA SER A 1017 -1.14 -39.73 3.42
C SER A 1017 -1.05 -38.58 4.41
N VAL A 1018 -1.89 -38.62 5.43
CA VAL A 1018 -1.99 -37.59 6.46
C VAL A 1018 -1.43 -38.10 7.80
N PRO A 1019 -0.97 -37.20 8.70
CA PRO A 1019 -0.50 -37.54 10.04
C PRO A 1019 -1.57 -38.09 11.00
#